data_AF-A0A5D0MHC6-F1
#
_entry.id   AF-A0A5D0MHC6-F1
#
_cell.length_a   1.000
_cell.length_b   1.000
_cell.length_c   1.000
_cell.angle_alpha   90.00
_cell.angle_beta   90.00
_cell.angle_gamma   90.00
#
_symmetry.space_group_name_H-M   'P 1'
#
loop_
_entity.id
_entity.type
_entity.pdbx_description
1 polymer ?
#
loop_
_entity_poly.entity_id
_entity_poly.type
_entity_poly.pdbx_seq_one_letter_code
_entity_poly.pdbx_strand_id
1 'polypeptide(L)'
;MFIPEILKKKKLPLENNNPLYKLSEFYDLTTFGDLDKNILKEVYENNVKLFWNIIKQLAFYGIIFNNKAAKYNIIKNAHYAFLDIDPKYFDEKIKYEYYPNLSKIKNLLLDFGILYKRNLSTIPVKSILYYYNNLSIIEELININYLIKGKIRLHDIFIKSKYNKIIEKLNDNNLIYVNRIVNNYDYKKLSKKFNLNPNHSLVFYNKIINFINILNNNKVYEKKEYSFKIKIEDIIQNSLLNKIVRALKKDKIIYISDLPKNKFQFLLSYRGVGIKKAKLFINQINNYEKNDINDKEVKYSNFFKINIPNNLINEEVLNFLPKYYNINSDLVKVFEIFDIVMKKDKKNKLKIFIKKLLKVYNLINNISNINDEKKLLKKAFMYKDYPLENLKKVEKGKKIKKIINKLLEDNIYYLKNLNLKLDNYKKYKGVGKVKISKFRELLGSELNKDHYWINYKNKSFKVYKEVYQRNIENDNIKKLTNCNYNEVLCMGFDLYSEDNKNIIFEYLVNKNKDIRKQKIKNRFNKIIEKIKYKDYYPNNISTRAWEIIYYRNIKHYTLEKIGDKYNISRERVRQILKKNYKSNYFNVINLYLGILKKSLNKRLIIKINSFFNSKEIKEYDIIKYFLNKKKVKVFKGEYFLDINIKKINKLINNVISKIQSKFGKINIEKATIENYLYFEFGKKFSDYTKRNDECLEEIVYSKFVEKNGKLSLKGMNKHKKFKAIFKNYFSNGFDRKKDTKKFKKYYCKIFCDNIDNISTRNIVSIITRRNNDYLIIDRGVYLHKDHINVKKEDLEDIIKNIESIFDKENIYQIFCKRLYEDNIETCNRLKIKSYYHLHSLIKIFYPKKFYYPKSPWIYKSNNYEFSTRESDIIDFLKKFNKPINYDLIKKEFVEKRGWKKYMLHPLYTSNEIIRVDIKKYFLRSELNIKSDILDNLIKKIRKRLKNREIVSIKKIYYEKKAYYKIKGIYSSYCLYEILKSNKDVSFYLPKYPIILDKYIDNFNKKRAILKFIKRKNGPVFFSTIKREFLDRLKFKKTALYNWLNYNEKIVTIEKRKEYIHIANIGINEKKKNLLFDLIVESIENSNNYYISLKEVIFDKNVEFPKVKNNLKWTTDMIKYFIDGFPGLLLLGYNDEIVLFEDNTRNIQSEQDFIYYFVKENFDGHVRIKRLIKELRKIDFIIKSIPKNYKTYTKGLYEFRENEVIIKDLLNVKKS
;
A
#
# COMPACT_ATOMS: atom_id res chain seq x y z
N MET A 1 21.75 -16.28 -5.31
CA MET A 1 22.35 -15.21 -4.50
C MET A 1 22.67 -14.07 -5.43
N PHE A 2 22.58 -12.82 -4.97
CA PHE A 2 22.95 -11.63 -5.74
C PHE A 2 23.81 -10.74 -4.85
N ILE A 3 25.07 -10.55 -5.24
CA ILE A 3 26.04 -9.71 -4.56
C ILE A 3 26.06 -8.35 -5.29
N PRO A 4 25.68 -7.24 -4.62
CA PRO A 4 25.81 -5.90 -5.18
C PRO A 4 27.24 -5.60 -5.66
N GLU A 5 27.40 -4.93 -6.80
CA GLU A 5 28.72 -4.56 -7.37
C GLU A 5 29.62 -3.85 -6.36
N ILE A 6 29.05 -2.97 -5.52
CA ILE A 6 29.79 -2.23 -4.50
C ILE A 6 30.42 -3.14 -3.42
N LEU A 7 29.87 -4.34 -3.21
CA LEU A 7 30.41 -5.31 -2.26
C LEU A 7 31.45 -6.24 -2.89
N LYS A 8 31.41 -6.49 -4.21
CA LYS A 8 32.28 -7.50 -4.83
C LYS A 8 33.77 -7.27 -4.55
N LYS A 9 34.21 -6.01 -4.51
CA LYS A 9 35.61 -5.64 -4.21
C LYS A 9 35.89 -5.43 -2.72
N LYS A 10 34.88 -5.54 -1.86
CA LYS A 10 35.04 -5.31 -0.42
C LYS A 10 35.61 -6.57 0.22
N LYS A 11 36.66 -6.40 1.03
CA LYS A 11 37.22 -7.48 1.85
C LYS A 11 36.19 -8.02 2.83
N LEU A 12 36.23 -9.32 3.08
CA LEU A 12 35.44 -9.94 4.14
C LEU A 12 35.90 -9.39 5.51
N PRO A 13 35.00 -9.29 6.50
CA PRO A 13 35.40 -8.93 7.85
C PRO A 13 36.09 -10.13 8.52
N LEU A 14 37.41 -10.19 8.46
CA LEU A 14 38.20 -11.33 8.96
C LEU A 14 38.84 -11.07 10.33
N GLU A 15 38.53 -9.94 10.96
CA GLU A 15 39.28 -9.47 12.12
C GLU A 15 38.80 -10.04 13.47
N ASN A 16 37.76 -10.88 13.46
CA ASN A 16 37.29 -11.62 14.63
C ASN A 16 36.62 -12.93 14.20
N ASN A 17 36.39 -13.85 15.15
CA ASN A 17 35.85 -15.19 14.91
C ASN A 17 34.33 -15.20 14.56
N ASN A 18 33.91 -14.33 13.64
CA ASN A 18 32.56 -14.22 13.14
C ASN A 18 32.27 -15.28 12.05
N PRO A 19 31.00 -15.52 11.67
CA PRO A 19 30.67 -16.56 10.70
C PRO A 19 31.34 -16.43 9.32
N LEU A 20 31.68 -15.22 8.85
CA LEU A 20 32.42 -15.03 7.59
C LEU A 20 33.92 -15.29 7.74
N TYR A 21 34.50 -15.08 8.92
CA TYR A 21 35.88 -15.48 9.22
C TYR A 21 36.03 -17.01 9.19
N LYS A 22 35.13 -17.74 9.85
CA LYS A 22 35.12 -19.20 9.78
C LYS A 22 34.96 -19.70 8.34
N LEU A 23 34.16 -19.00 7.55
CA LEU A 23 33.98 -19.36 6.14
C LEU A 23 35.25 -19.11 5.31
N SER A 24 35.99 -18.03 5.56
CA SER A 24 37.24 -17.78 4.84
C SER A 24 38.33 -18.77 5.21
N GLU A 25 38.40 -19.23 6.46
CA GLU A 25 39.38 -20.25 6.88
C GLU A 25 39.21 -21.57 6.11
N PHE A 26 37.99 -21.94 5.72
CA PHE A 26 37.75 -23.19 4.99
C PHE A 26 37.93 -23.10 3.47
N TYR A 27 37.83 -21.90 2.90
CA TYR A 27 37.69 -21.71 1.44
C TYR A 27 38.58 -20.60 0.87
N ASP A 28 39.56 -20.10 1.64
CA ASP A 28 40.51 -19.04 1.25
C ASP A 28 39.86 -17.79 0.64
N LEU A 29 38.75 -17.36 1.22
CA LEU A 29 37.97 -16.23 0.71
C LEU A 29 38.51 -14.90 1.23
N THR A 30 38.78 -13.95 0.32
CA THR A 30 39.32 -12.64 0.68
C THR A 30 38.29 -11.53 0.57
N THR A 31 37.37 -11.62 -0.39
CA THR A 31 36.36 -10.60 -0.70
C THR A 31 34.95 -11.18 -0.77
N PHE A 32 33.92 -10.33 -0.69
CA PHE A 32 32.55 -10.78 -0.96
C PHE A 32 32.35 -11.22 -2.42
N GLY A 33 33.24 -10.85 -3.34
CA GLY A 33 33.22 -11.29 -4.75
C GLY A 33 33.57 -12.75 -4.93
N ASP A 34 34.38 -13.30 -4.02
CA ASP A 34 34.85 -14.69 -4.04
C ASP A 34 33.73 -15.66 -3.62
N LEU A 35 32.68 -15.14 -2.99
CA LEU A 35 31.53 -15.94 -2.57
C LEU A 35 30.71 -16.42 -3.77
N ASP A 36 30.71 -17.72 -3.97
CA ASP A 36 29.86 -18.38 -4.94
C ASP A 36 28.69 -19.14 -4.27
N LYS A 37 27.83 -19.75 -5.09
CA LYS A 37 26.69 -20.51 -4.59
C LYS A 37 27.10 -21.91 -4.12
N ASN A 38 28.18 -22.47 -4.65
CA ASN A 38 28.61 -23.84 -4.39
C ASN A 38 29.25 -23.95 -3.01
N ILE A 39 30.11 -23.00 -2.64
CA ILE A 39 30.68 -22.87 -1.28
C ILE A 39 29.55 -22.84 -0.24
N LEU A 40 28.53 -21.99 -0.44
CA LEU A 40 27.40 -21.93 0.47
C LEU A 40 26.57 -23.23 0.50
N LYS A 41 26.55 -24.01 -0.58
CA LYS A 41 25.86 -25.30 -0.61
C LYS A 41 26.63 -26.34 0.20
N GLU A 42 27.94 -26.37 0.06
CA GLU A 42 28.84 -27.28 0.78
C GLU A 42 28.81 -26.99 2.29
N VAL A 43 28.87 -25.72 2.69
CA VAL A 43 28.72 -25.31 4.10
C VAL A 43 27.35 -25.71 4.66
N TYR A 44 26.30 -25.70 3.84
CA TYR A 44 24.98 -26.18 4.28
C TYR A 44 24.98 -27.69 4.50
N GLU A 45 25.67 -28.45 3.63
CA GLU A 45 25.78 -29.90 3.72
C GLU A 45 26.62 -30.30 4.95
N ASN A 46 27.70 -29.57 5.25
CA ASN A 46 28.62 -29.88 6.35
C ASN A 46 28.20 -29.30 7.71
N ASN A 47 27.68 -28.06 7.74
CA ASN A 47 27.33 -27.38 8.98
C ASN A 47 26.15 -26.41 8.80
N VAL A 48 24.94 -26.95 8.89
CA VAL A 48 23.68 -26.21 8.72
C VAL A 48 23.57 -24.98 9.65
N LYS A 49 24.11 -25.06 10.88
CA LYS A 49 24.07 -23.95 11.84
C LYS A 49 24.96 -22.79 11.38
N LEU A 50 26.20 -23.09 10.98
CA LEU A 50 27.14 -22.11 10.43
C LEU A 50 26.56 -21.47 9.16
N PHE A 51 26.00 -22.28 8.25
CA PHE A 51 25.35 -21.79 7.03
C PHE A 51 24.29 -20.72 7.33
N TRP A 52 23.37 -20.98 8.27
CA TRP A 52 22.31 -19.99 8.55
C TRP A 52 22.83 -18.72 9.22
N ASN A 53 23.94 -18.79 9.95
CA ASN A 53 24.60 -17.62 10.49
C ASN A 53 25.27 -16.79 9.40
N ILE A 54 25.96 -17.45 8.45
CA ILE A 54 26.52 -16.81 7.24
C ILE A 54 25.41 -16.12 6.43
N ILE A 55 24.29 -16.80 6.16
CA ILE A 55 23.17 -16.20 5.40
C ILE A 55 22.61 -14.94 6.08
N LYS A 56 22.49 -14.94 7.41
CA LYS A 56 22.04 -13.75 8.16
C LYS A 56 23.04 -12.61 8.03
N GLN A 57 24.33 -12.89 8.18
CA GLN A 57 25.39 -11.89 8.09
C GLN A 57 25.51 -11.32 6.67
N LEU A 58 25.51 -12.17 5.63
CA LEU A 58 25.50 -11.73 4.23
C LEU A 58 24.27 -10.85 3.91
N ALA A 59 23.09 -11.21 4.42
CA ALA A 59 21.89 -10.40 4.25
C ALA A 59 21.99 -9.04 4.95
N PHE A 60 22.68 -8.98 6.11
CA PHE A 60 22.99 -7.73 6.81
C PHE A 60 23.91 -6.82 6.01
N TYR A 61 24.93 -7.36 5.34
CA TYR A 61 25.78 -6.60 4.40
C TYR A 61 25.05 -6.15 3.12
N GLY A 62 23.86 -6.70 2.84
CA GLY A 62 23.01 -6.28 1.71
C GLY A 62 22.99 -7.26 0.53
N ILE A 63 23.52 -8.47 0.70
CA ILE A 63 23.41 -9.55 -0.29
C ILE A 63 21.97 -10.05 -0.33
N ILE A 64 21.44 -10.23 -1.53
CA ILE A 64 20.05 -10.58 -1.76
C ILE A 64 19.95 -12.05 -2.16
N PHE A 65 19.14 -12.81 -1.44
CA PHE A 65 18.91 -14.23 -1.71
C PHE A 65 17.58 -14.47 -2.44
N ASN A 66 17.51 -15.58 -3.17
CA ASN A 66 16.27 -16.06 -3.80
C ASN A 66 15.79 -17.33 -3.05
N ASN A 67 14.56 -17.78 -3.34
CA ASN A 67 13.97 -19.01 -2.79
C ASN A 67 13.87 -19.03 -1.25
N LYS A 68 14.19 -20.15 -0.59
CA LYS A 68 14.01 -20.35 0.86
C LYS A 68 14.84 -19.36 1.70
N ALA A 69 16.00 -18.94 1.22
CA ALA A 69 16.86 -17.96 1.91
C ALA A 69 16.36 -16.51 1.77
N ALA A 70 15.43 -16.22 0.86
CA ALA A 70 14.86 -14.87 0.69
C ALA A 70 14.12 -14.35 1.94
N LYS A 71 13.78 -15.23 2.90
CA LYS A 71 13.20 -14.84 4.19
C LYS A 71 14.16 -14.00 5.06
N TYR A 72 15.47 -14.09 4.79
CA TYR A 72 16.49 -13.31 5.49
C TYR A 72 16.81 -11.98 4.79
N ASN A 73 16.30 -11.74 3.58
CA ASN A 73 16.54 -10.50 2.86
C ASN A 73 15.96 -9.31 3.65
N ILE A 74 16.85 -8.50 4.21
CA ILE A 74 16.48 -7.22 4.84
C ILE A 74 16.08 -6.21 3.75
N ILE A 75 16.65 -6.37 2.55
CA ILE A 75 16.50 -5.45 1.44
C ILE A 75 15.85 -6.16 0.25
N LYS A 76 14.90 -5.48 -0.39
CA LYS A 76 14.06 -6.06 -1.45
C LYS A 76 14.46 -5.65 -2.87
N ASN A 77 15.18 -4.53 -3.03
CA ASN A 77 15.57 -3.95 -4.32
C ASN A 77 17.02 -3.43 -4.25
N ALA A 78 17.73 -3.31 -5.38
CA ALA A 78 19.13 -2.88 -5.47
C ALA A 78 19.39 -1.36 -5.24
N HIS A 79 18.34 -0.54 -5.03
CA HIS A 79 18.48 0.90 -4.85
C HIS A 79 18.18 1.29 -3.40
N TYR A 80 19.23 1.45 -2.61
CA TYR A 80 19.16 1.86 -1.21
C TYR A 80 20.37 2.71 -0.86
N ALA A 81 20.31 3.36 0.30
CA ALA A 81 21.42 4.13 0.83
C ALA A 81 22.30 3.25 1.71
N PHE A 82 23.59 3.50 1.62
CA PHE A 82 24.63 2.80 2.35
C PHE A 82 25.40 3.81 3.18
N LEU A 83 26.00 3.34 4.26
CA LEU A 83 27.02 4.08 4.96
C LEU A 83 28.28 4.12 4.10
N ASP A 84 28.90 5.28 4.00
CA ASP A 84 30.20 5.47 3.40
C ASP A 84 31.08 6.25 4.37
N ILE A 85 32.38 6.03 4.30
CA ILE A 85 33.33 6.70 5.18
C ILE A 85 34.53 7.14 4.37
N ASP A 86 35.16 8.21 4.83
CA ASP A 86 36.42 8.66 4.27
C ASP A 86 37.50 7.57 4.45
N PRO A 87 38.21 7.17 3.37
CA PRO A 87 39.30 6.21 3.42
C PRO A 87 40.31 6.44 4.55
N LYS A 88 40.59 7.69 4.92
CA LYS A 88 41.54 8.01 6.00
C LYS A 88 41.16 7.43 7.37
N TYR A 89 39.88 7.09 7.57
CA TYR A 89 39.38 6.53 8.82
C TYR A 89 39.15 5.01 8.77
N PHE A 90 39.50 4.33 7.67
CA PHE A 90 39.14 2.92 7.46
C PHE A 90 39.69 1.99 8.55
N ASP A 91 40.92 2.22 8.97
CA ASP A 91 41.66 1.33 9.88
C ASP A 91 41.49 1.69 11.35
N GLU A 92 40.66 2.69 11.67
CA GLU A 92 40.33 3.01 13.05
C GLU A 92 39.35 1.98 13.63
N LYS A 93 39.68 1.44 14.81
CA LYS A 93 38.73 0.62 15.59
C LYS A 93 37.55 1.48 16.05
N ILE A 94 36.35 0.90 16.01
CA ILE A 94 35.15 1.56 16.50
C ILE A 94 35.16 1.51 18.03
N LYS A 95 35.35 2.68 18.67
CA LYS A 95 35.28 2.86 20.13
C LYS A 95 33.83 2.89 20.60
N TYR A 96 33.19 1.73 20.64
CA TYR A 96 31.75 1.57 20.93
C TYR A 96 31.31 2.23 22.24
N GLU A 97 32.17 2.23 23.25
CA GLU A 97 31.98 2.86 24.57
C GLU A 97 31.66 4.36 24.50
N TYR A 98 32.15 5.07 23.48
CA TYR A 98 31.89 6.50 23.31
C TYR A 98 30.53 6.83 22.72
N TYR A 99 29.77 5.81 22.28
CA TYR A 99 28.52 5.98 21.57
C TYR A 99 27.39 5.23 22.30
N PRO A 100 26.59 5.91 23.14
CA PRO A 100 25.64 5.28 24.05
C PRO A 100 24.57 4.39 23.39
N ASN A 101 24.26 4.57 22.11
CA ASN A 101 23.32 3.70 21.40
C ASN A 101 24.03 2.61 20.59
N LEU A 102 25.21 2.87 20.02
CA LEU A 102 26.04 1.83 19.40
C LEU A 102 26.56 0.82 20.43
N SER A 103 26.91 1.24 21.66
CA SER A 103 27.33 0.33 22.75
C SER A 103 26.26 -0.71 23.08
N LYS A 104 24.97 -0.37 22.96
CA LYS A 104 23.85 -1.29 23.18
C LYS A 104 23.74 -2.39 22.13
N ILE A 105 24.34 -2.19 20.95
CA ILE A 105 24.37 -3.17 19.86
C ILE A 105 25.77 -3.69 19.54
N LYS A 106 26.77 -3.37 20.38
CA LYS A 106 28.17 -3.77 20.22
C LYS A 106 28.29 -5.26 19.89
N ASN A 107 27.72 -6.13 20.72
CA ASN A 107 27.85 -7.58 20.54
C ASN A 107 27.26 -8.05 19.20
N LEU A 108 26.13 -7.50 18.77
CA LEU A 108 25.54 -7.83 17.47
C LEU A 108 26.42 -7.37 16.29
N LEU A 109 27.01 -6.17 16.40
CA LEU A 109 27.90 -5.65 15.36
C LEU A 109 29.21 -6.47 15.30
N LEU A 110 29.74 -6.86 16.46
CA LEU A 110 30.87 -7.79 16.57
C LEU A 110 30.53 -9.16 15.98
N ASP A 111 29.33 -9.71 16.22
CA ASP A 111 28.87 -10.96 15.61
C ASP A 111 28.79 -10.88 14.08
N PHE A 112 28.65 -9.67 13.53
CA PHE A 112 28.70 -9.41 12.08
C PHE A 112 30.08 -9.00 11.57
N GLY A 113 31.12 -9.08 12.40
CA GLY A 113 32.50 -8.78 12.04
C GLY A 113 32.79 -7.29 11.92
N ILE A 114 32.03 -6.44 12.60
CA ILE A 114 32.25 -4.99 12.59
C ILE A 114 33.14 -4.62 13.77
N LEU A 115 34.44 -4.55 13.52
CA LEU A 115 35.43 -4.13 14.51
C LEU A 115 36.03 -2.76 14.15
N TYR A 116 36.28 -2.57 12.86
CA TYR A 116 36.88 -1.39 12.27
C TYR A 116 35.85 -0.58 11.49
N LYS A 117 36.15 0.71 11.35
CA LYS A 117 35.30 1.63 10.61
C LYS A 117 35.11 1.23 9.14
N ARG A 118 36.11 0.63 8.49
CA ARG A 118 35.98 0.04 7.14
C ARG A 118 34.89 -1.03 7.04
N ASN A 119 34.65 -1.80 8.10
CA ASN A 119 33.65 -2.87 8.06
C ASN A 119 32.23 -2.30 7.94
N LEU A 120 31.96 -1.13 8.54
CA LEU A 120 30.68 -0.41 8.42
C LEU A 120 30.44 0.23 7.04
N SER A 121 31.50 0.51 6.28
CA SER A 121 31.37 1.07 4.93
C SER A 121 30.56 0.12 4.05
N THR A 122 29.77 0.65 3.12
CA THR A 122 28.85 -0.07 2.23
C THR A 122 27.75 -0.87 2.94
N ILE A 123 27.59 -0.75 4.27
CA ILE A 123 26.47 -1.40 4.96
C ILE A 123 25.18 -0.62 4.68
N PRO A 124 24.08 -1.30 4.35
CA PRO A 124 22.84 -0.62 4.06
C PRO A 124 22.24 -0.02 5.33
N VAL A 125 21.83 1.25 5.29
CA VAL A 125 21.20 1.93 6.44
C VAL A 125 19.98 1.13 6.95
N LYS A 126 19.27 0.49 6.04
CA LYS A 126 18.12 -0.36 6.34
C LYS A 126 18.48 -1.60 7.16
N SER A 127 19.68 -2.15 6.98
CA SER A 127 20.16 -3.30 7.77
C SER A 127 20.31 -2.94 9.24
N ILE A 128 20.86 -1.76 9.54
CA ILE A 128 21.00 -1.25 10.91
C ILE A 128 19.62 -0.96 11.52
N LEU A 129 18.75 -0.29 10.76
CA LEU A 129 17.38 0.00 11.20
C LEU A 129 16.53 -1.25 11.42
N TYR A 130 16.75 -2.32 10.63
CA TYR A 130 15.99 -3.57 10.76
C TYR A 130 16.18 -4.23 12.12
N TYR A 131 17.40 -4.23 12.65
CA TYR A 131 17.69 -4.85 13.94
C TYR A 131 17.33 -3.99 15.15
N TYR A 132 17.34 -2.66 15.01
CA TYR A 132 17.28 -1.78 16.19
C TYR A 132 16.14 -0.74 16.19
N ASN A 133 15.50 -0.49 15.04
CA ASN A 133 14.35 0.41 14.88
C ASN A 133 14.46 1.75 15.64
N ASN A 134 15.68 2.29 15.76
CA ASN A 134 15.96 3.53 16.48
C ASN A 134 16.90 4.40 15.66
N LEU A 135 16.41 5.57 15.28
CA LEU A 135 17.12 6.55 14.47
C LEU A 135 18.34 7.14 15.17
N SER A 136 18.42 7.09 16.51
CA SER A 136 19.56 7.64 17.25
C SER A 136 20.87 6.91 16.99
N ILE A 137 20.83 5.65 16.55
CA ILE A 137 22.05 4.94 16.10
C ILE A 137 22.55 5.52 14.77
N ILE A 138 21.65 5.89 13.87
CA ILE A 138 22.04 6.51 12.61
C ILE A 138 22.64 7.90 12.87
N GLU A 139 22.09 8.65 13.83
CA GLU A 139 22.66 9.92 14.27
C GLU A 139 24.08 9.74 14.85
N GLU A 140 24.29 8.74 15.71
CA GLU A 140 25.64 8.43 16.23
C GLU A 140 26.60 8.01 15.13
N LEU A 141 26.17 7.19 14.17
CA LEU A 141 27.00 6.80 13.03
C LEU A 141 27.40 7.99 12.15
N ILE A 142 26.47 8.93 11.91
CA ILE A 142 26.80 10.19 11.19
C ILE A 142 27.85 10.99 11.98
N ASN A 143 27.73 11.05 13.31
CA ASN A 143 28.71 11.74 14.16
C ASN A 143 30.09 11.06 14.19
N ILE A 144 30.22 9.82 13.72
CA ILE A 144 31.52 9.10 13.58
C ILE A 144 32.19 9.42 12.22
N ASN A 145 31.80 10.52 11.55
CA ASN A 145 32.27 10.92 10.22
C ASN A 145 31.83 9.98 9.08
N TYR A 146 30.69 9.31 9.19
CA TYR A 146 30.10 8.58 8.06
C TYR A 146 29.21 9.49 7.20
N LEU A 147 29.42 9.44 5.89
CA LEU A 147 28.53 10.01 4.88
C LEU A 147 27.50 8.97 4.44
N ILE A 148 26.26 9.38 4.20
CA ILE A 148 25.26 8.47 3.63
C ILE A 148 25.24 8.65 2.11
N LYS A 149 25.71 7.65 1.35
CA LYS A 149 25.67 7.65 -0.13
C LYS A 149 24.52 6.81 -0.67
N GLY A 150 23.81 7.34 -1.68
CA GLY A 150 22.76 6.63 -2.42
C GLY A 150 21.37 7.30 -2.43
N LYS A 151 20.44 6.76 -3.21
CA LYS A 151 19.06 7.27 -3.29
C LYS A 151 18.23 6.80 -2.09
N ILE A 152 18.03 7.69 -1.13
CA ILE A 152 17.02 7.50 -0.07
C ILE A 152 15.65 7.86 -0.64
N ARG A 153 14.75 6.88 -0.80
CA ARG A 153 13.33 7.21 -0.91
C ARG A 153 12.85 7.58 0.49
N LEU A 154 12.37 8.82 0.66
CA LEU A 154 11.78 9.29 1.92
C LEU A 154 10.78 8.28 2.51
N HIS A 155 10.03 7.57 1.66
CA HIS A 155 9.08 6.55 2.11
C HIS A 155 9.71 5.40 2.93
N ASP A 156 10.96 5.04 2.69
CA ASP A 156 11.61 3.88 3.31
C ASP A 156 12.14 4.16 4.74
N ILE A 157 12.11 5.41 5.20
CA ILE A 157 12.60 5.86 6.53
C ILE A 157 11.45 6.13 7.53
N PHE A 158 10.17 6.08 7.14
CA PHE A 158 9.11 6.61 8.01
C PHE A 158 8.67 5.71 9.18
N ILE A 159 8.99 6.17 10.39
CA ILE A 159 8.04 6.28 11.51
C ILE A 159 7.85 7.78 11.84
N LYS A 160 6.58 8.18 11.96
CA LYS A 160 6.07 9.55 12.12
C LYS A 160 6.43 10.11 13.51
N SER A 161 7.36 11.09 13.62
CA SER A 161 7.32 12.23 14.58
C SER A 161 8.66 12.98 14.84
N LYS A 162 9.85 12.46 14.47
CA LYS A 162 11.16 13.06 14.87
C LYS A 162 11.97 13.70 13.72
N TYR A 163 11.33 14.50 12.86
CA TYR A 163 11.97 14.93 11.59
C TYR A 163 12.76 16.25 11.65
N ASN A 164 12.40 17.21 12.51
CA ASN A 164 12.98 18.56 12.42
C ASN A 164 14.44 18.65 12.95
N LYS A 165 14.79 17.87 13.98
CA LYS A 165 16.13 17.93 14.59
C LYS A 165 17.27 17.37 13.72
N ILE A 166 16.97 16.42 12.83
CA ILE A 166 17.98 15.82 11.94
C ILE A 166 18.28 16.76 10.76
N ILE A 167 17.27 17.45 10.24
CA ILE A 167 17.48 18.45 9.18
C ILE A 167 18.25 19.65 9.71
N GLU A 168 17.99 20.09 10.95
CA GLU A 168 18.77 21.16 11.60
C GLU A 168 20.25 20.80 11.79
N LYS A 169 20.58 19.52 12.05
CA LYS A 169 21.98 19.06 12.26
C LYS A 169 22.74 18.70 10.98
N LEU A 170 22.05 18.45 9.87
CA LEU A 170 22.68 18.12 8.59
C LEU A 170 23.25 19.36 7.85
N ASN A 171 23.02 20.56 8.39
CA ASN A 171 23.31 21.83 7.71
C ASN A 171 24.75 22.33 7.82
N ASP A 172 25.59 21.79 8.70
CA ASP A 172 26.87 22.45 8.97
C ASP A 172 28.07 21.93 8.16
N ASN A 173 28.05 20.70 7.59
CA ASN A 173 29.23 20.15 6.89
C ASN A 173 28.96 19.37 5.57
N ASN A 174 27.72 19.31 5.07
CA ASN A 174 27.35 18.41 3.95
C ASN A 174 26.78 19.11 2.70
N LEU A 175 27.05 20.41 2.52
CA LEU A 175 26.36 21.24 1.52
C LEU A 175 26.68 20.90 0.05
N ILE A 176 27.77 20.17 -0.24
CA ILE A 176 28.22 19.99 -1.64
C ILE A 176 27.42 18.93 -2.41
N TYR A 177 26.73 17.97 -1.76
CA TYR A 177 26.09 16.85 -2.48
C TYR A 177 24.56 16.80 -2.46
N VAL A 178 23.89 17.62 -1.64
CA VAL A 178 22.41 17.68 -1.61
C VAL A 178 21.84 18.56 -2.74
N ASN A 179 22.66 19.44 -3.34
CA ASN A 179 22.24 20.35 -4.41
C ASN A 179 21.78 19.69 -5.71
N ARG A 180 22.01 18.38 -5.90
CA ARG A 180 21.42 17.61 -7.02
C ARG A 180 20.04 17.01 -6.73
N ILE A 181 19.61 16.97 -5.47
CA ILE A 181 18.36 16.29 -5.04
C ILE A 181 17.15 17.23 -5.10
N VAL A 182 17.36 18.54 -4.92
CA VAL A 182 16.25 19.52 -4.90
C VAL A 182 15.78 19.91 -6.31
N ASN A 183 16.65 19.84 -7.32
CA ASN A 183 16.34 20.26 -8.70
C ASN A 183 15.41 19.32 -9.49
N ASN A 184 14.92 18.22 -8.90
CA ASN A 184 14.07 17.24 -9.60
C ASN A 184 12.69 17.02 -8.97
N TYR A 185 12.17 17.99 -8.23
CA TYR A 185 10.75 18.00 -7.87
C TYR A 185 9.88 18.50 -9.02
N ASP A 186 8.81 17.74 -9.31
CA ASP A 186 7.78 18.10 -10.28
C ASP A 186 6.98 19.31 -9.75
N TYR A 187 7.46 20.52 -10.01
CA TYR A 187 6.87 21.81 -9.63
C TYR A 187 5.38 21.92 -10.03
N LYS A 188 4.94 21.16 -11.05
CA LYS A 188 3.53 21.07 -11.45
C LYS A 188 2.64 20.35 -10.44
N LYS A 189 3.18 19.44 -9.62
CA LYS A 189 2.41 18.75 -8.57
C LYS A 189 2.25 19.60 -7.33
N LEU A 190 3.24 20.42 -6.98
CA LEU A 190 3.20 21.35 -5.85
C LEU A 190 2.32 22.57 -6.17
N SER A 191 2.52 23.21 -7.31
CA SER A 191 1.66 24.32 -7.78
C SER A 191 0.19 23.90 -7.88
N LYS A 192 -0.11 22.66 -8.31
CA LYS A 192 -1.49 22.14 -8.40
C LYS A 192 -2.07 21.70 -7.05
N LYS A 193 -1.23 21.38 -6.06
CA LYS A 193 -1.67 21.05 -4.69
C LYS A 193 -1.90 22.31 -3.85
N PHE A 194 -1.25 23.42 -4.19
CA PHE A 194 -1.29 24.69 -3.45
C PHE A 194 -1.85 25.87 -4.25
N ASN A 195 -2.32 25.64 -5.48
CA ASN A 195 -2.92 26.64 -6.38
C ASN A 195 -2.03 27.87 -6.65
N LEU A 196 -0.73 27.65 -6.92
CA LEU A 196 0.25 28.70 -7.19
C LEU A 196 0.57 28.84 -8.69
N ASN A 197 0.83 30.07 -9.15
CA ASN A 197 1.32 30.34 -10.51
C ASN A 197 2.80 29.87 -10.63
N PRO A 198 3.14 28.95 -11.57
CA PRO A 198 4.46 28.33 -11.63
C PRO A 198 5.63 29.30 -11.84
N ASN A 199 5.44 30.43 -12.54
CA ASN A 199 6.53 31.34 -12.89
C ASN A 199 6.89 32.31 -11.75
N HIS A 200 5.94 32.68 -10.89
CA HIS A 200 6.21 33.54 -9.72
C HIS A 200 6.83 32.73 -8.56
N SER A 201 6.65 31.41 -8.57
CA SER A 201 7.12 30.51 -7.51
C SER A 201 8.65 30.36 -7.49
N LEU A 202 9.31 30.42 -8.64
CA LEU A 202 10.77 30.25 -8.75
C LEU A 202 11.52 31.50 -8.29
N VAL A 203 11.03 32.69 -8.69
CA VAL A 203 11.60 33.99 -8.30
C VAL A 203 11.40 34.24 -6.80
N PHE A 204 10.22 33.90 -6.26
CA PHE A 204 9.90 34.07 -4.84
C PHE A 204 10.68 33.08 -3.95
N TYR A 205 10.92 31.85 -4.41
CA TYR A 205 11.69 30.85 -3.67
C TYR A 205 13.19 31.18 -3.64
N ASN A 206 13.75 31.71 -4.73
CA ASN A 206 15.13 32.19 -4.76
C ASN A 206 15.34 33.42 -3.88
N LYS A 207 14.35 34.32 -3.80
CA LYS A 207 14.39 35.47 -2.86
C LYS A 207 14.30 35.04 -1.39
N ILE A 208 13.52 33.99 -1.07
CA ILE A 208 13.46 33.42 0.29
C ILE A 208 14.75 32.70 0.67
N ILE A 209 15.37 31.96 -0.26
CA ILE A 209 16.67 31.32 0.00
C ILE A 209 17.77 32.37 0.21
N ASN A 210 17.80 33.43 -0.60
CA ASN A 210 18.73 34.55 -0.37
C ASN A 210 18.47 35.24 0.97
N PHE A 211 17.20 35.46 1.35
CA PHE A 211 16.85 36.06 2.64
C PHE A 211 17.27 35.19 3.84
N ILE A 212 17.12 33.87 3.75
CA ILE A 212 17.53 32.92 4.79
C ILE A 212 19.07 32.79 4.84
N ASN A 213 19.76 32.86 3.71
CA ASN A 213 21.22 32.84 3.65
C ASN A 213 21.83 34.13 4.24
N ILE A 214 21.21 35.29 4.02
CA ILE A 214 21.63 36.58 4.60
C ILE A 214 21.42 36.58 6.13
N LEU A 215 20.31 36.00 6.62
CA LEU A 215 20.03 35.91 8.06
C LEU A 215 20.96 34.94 8.81
N ASN A 216 21.47 33.91 8.13
CA ASN A 216 22.33 32.89 8.76
C ASN A 216 23.84 33.23 8.71
N ASN A 217 24.26 34.18 7.88
CA ASN A 217 25.68 34.52 7.70
C ASN A 217 26.21 35.63 8.62
N ASN A 218 25.37 36.33 9.39
CA ASN A 218 25.83 37.40 10.28
C ASN A 218 25.84 36.94 11.76
N LYS A 219 27.01 36.50 12.21
CA LYS A 219 27.40 36.59 13.63
C LYS A 219 28.33 37.80 13.76
N VAL A 220 27.95 38.80 14.56
CA VAL A 220 28.77 39.61 15.48
C VAL A 220 27.89 40.74 16.07
N TYR A 221 28.18 41.09 17.32
CA TYR A 221 27.56 42.08 18.19
C TYR A 221 27.54 43.50 17.60
N GLU A 222 26.39 44.16 17.64
CA GLU A 222 26.13 45.54 18.16
C GLU A 222 24.88 46.17 17.54
N LYS A 223 24.20 46.99 18.37
CA LYS A 223 22.98 47.73 18.03
C LYS A 223 23.25 48.74 16.90
N LYS A 224 22.70 48.50 15.70
CA LYS A 224 22.27 49.58 14.79
C LYS A 224 20.93 49.23 14.16
N GLU A 225 20.00 50.18 14.23
CA GLU A 225 18.70 50.11 13.57
C GLU A 225 18.88 50.10 12.05
N TYR A 226 18.32 49.09 11.39
CA TYR A 226 18.13 49.10 9.94
C TYR A 226 16.65 48.96 9.64
N SER A 227 16.04 50.05 9.18
CA SER A 227 14.67 50.06 8.66
C SER A 227 14.66 49.49 7.23
N PHE A 228 14.06 48.32 7.03
CA PHE A 228 13.72 47.83 5.69
C PHE A 228 12.20 47.96 5.47
N LYS A 229 11.81 48.88 4.58
CA LYS A 229 10.44 49.01 4.05
C LYS A 229 10.16 47.83 3.10
N ILE A 230 9.42 46.83 3.58
CA ILE A 230 8.74 45.87 2.70
C ILE A 230 7.35 46.43 2.39
N LYS A 231 7.06 46.70 1.11
CA LYS A 231 5.71 47.08 0.69
C LYS A 231 4.75 45.91 0.94
N ILE A 232 3.67 46.18 1.68
CA ILE A 232 2.65 45.20 2.10
C ILE A 232 1.98 44.50 0.89
N GLU A 233 2.05 45.11 -0.28
CA GLU A 233 1.52 44.59 -1.55
C GLU A 233 2.14 43.22 -1.93
N ASP A 234 3.34 42.89 -1.47
CA ASP A 234 4.01 41.61 -1.75
C ASP A 234 3.60 40.45 -0.82
N ILE A 235 2.80 40.70 0.22
CA ILE A 235 2.41 39.70 1.23
C ILE A 235 0.90 39.47 1.19
N ILE A 236 0.40 38.92 0.08
CA ILE A 236 -1.02 38.53 0.00
C ILE A 236 -1.13 37.04 -0.32
N GLN A 237 -0.86 36.18 0.67
CA GLN A 237 -1.47 34.84 0.76
C GLN A 237 -1.73 34.36 2.20
N ASN A 238 -3.03 34.25 2.52
CA ASN A 238 -3.66 33.94 3.82
C ASN A 238 -3.16 32.68 4.58
N SER A 239 -2.45 31.75 3.93
CA SER A 239 -2.03 30.49 4.58
C SER A 239 -0.65 30.54 5.24
N LEU A 240 0.21 31.46 4.79
CA LEU A 240 1.57 31.64 5.30
C LEU A 240 1.58 32.57 6.52
N LEU A 241 0.81 33.67 6.49
CA LEU A 241 0.67 34.60 7.62
C LEU A 241 0.15 33.91 8.88
N ASN A 242 -0.85 33.03 8.74
CA ASN A 242 -1.39 32.24 9.86
C ASN A 242 -0.43 31.17 10.41
N LYS A 243 0.61 30.80 9.65
CA LYS A 243 1.66 29.86 10.09
C LYS A 243 2.85 30.61 10.68
N ILE A 244 3.20 31.75 10.11
CA ILE A 244 4.21 32.68 10.63
C ILE A 244 3.74 33.24 11.99
N VAL A 245 2.50 33.72 12.10
CA VAL A 245 1.92 34.18 13.38
C VAL A 245 1.81 33.05 14.42
N ARG A 246 1.64 31.79 14.00
CA ARG A 246 1.68 30.63 14.93
C ARG A 246 3.09 30.21 15.32
N ALA A 247 4.09 30.48 14.48
CA ALA A 247 5.50 30.24 14.76
C ALA A 247 6.07 31.34 15.67
N LEU A 248 5.70 32.61 15.42
CA LEU A 248 6.10 33.77 16.21
C LEU A 248 5.40 33.84 17.58
N LYS A 249 4.21 33.23 17.74
CA LYS A 249 3.55 33.10 19.05
C LYS A 249 4.25 32.17 20.04
N LYS A 250 5.30 31.45 19.63
CA LYS A 250 5.96 30.48 20.50
C LYS A 250 7.11 31.06 21.33
N ASP A 251 7.67 32.21 20.96
CA ASP A 251 8.69 32.89 21.76
C ASP A 251 8.64 34.42 21.55
N LYS A 252 8.48 35.16 22.65
CA LYS A 252 8.52 36.64 22.85
C LYS A 252 7.28 37.49 22.49
N ILE A 253 7.00 38.44 23.38
CA ILE A 253 5.93 39.46 23.38
C ILE A 253 6.28 40.56 22.37
N ILE A 254 5.30 41.05 21.59
CA ILE A 254 5.43 42.21 20.71
C ILE A 254 4.44 43.28 21.18
N TYR A 255 4.93 44.49 21.47
CA TYR A 255 4.10 45.66 21.72
C TYR A 255 3.50 46.18 20.40
N ILE A 256 2.20 46.48 20.42
CA ILE A 256 1.44 46.99 19.26
C ILE A 256 1.24 48.49 19.48
N SER A 257 2.29 49.29 19.35
CA SER A 257 2.16 50.77 19.39
C SER A 257 2.17 51.40 17.98
N ASP A 258 2.68 50.71 16.95
CA ASP A 258 3.07 51.40 15.70
C ASP A 258 2.21 51.04 14.47
N LEU A 259 0.90 50.85 14.65
CA LEU A 259 -0.03 50.68 13.53
C LEU A 259 -0.81 51.97 13.26
N PRO A 260 -0.65 52.63 12.10
CA PRO A 260 -1.43 53.81 11.74
C PRO A 260 -2.93 53.51 11.81
N LYS A 261 -3.69 54.43 12.43
CA LYS A 261 -5.13 54.35 12.75
C LYS A 261 -5.98 53.79 11.60
N ASN A 262 -5.61 54.15 10.38
CA ASN A 262 -6.23 53.85 9.10
C ASN A 262 -6.13 52.35 8.72
N LYS A 263 -5.05 51.68 9.13
CA LYS A 263 -4.79 50.25 8.85
C LYS A 263 -5.39 49.33 9.92
N PHE A 264 -5.56 49.81 11.15
CA PHE A 264 -6.24 49.05 12.21
C PHE A 264 -7.76 48.96 11.96
N GLN A 265 -8.34 50.05 11.44
CA GLN A 265 -9.75 50.09 11.00
C GLN A 265 -10.03 49.11 9.84
N PHE A 266 -9.05 48.91 8.95
CA PHE A 266 -9.11 47.96 7.83
C PHE A 266 -9.03 46.49 8.30
N LEU A 267 -8.29 46.20 9.37
CA LEU A 267 -8.18 44.84 9.93
C LEU A 267 -9.45 44.38 10.66
N LEU A 268 -10.19 45.31 11.27
CA LEU A 268 -11.43 45.02 12.00
C LEU A 268 -12.64 44.84 11.06
N SER A 269 -12.69 45.57 9.95
CA SER A 269 -13.72 45.36 8.89
C SER A 269 -13.53 44.02 8.17
N TYR A 270 -12.30 43.53 8.02
CA TYR A 270 -11.97 42.26 7.36
C TYR A 270 -12.38 41.00 8.15
N ARG A 271 -12.77 41.13 9.43
CA ARG A 271 -13.24 40.03 10.30
C ARG A 271 -14.75 39.99 10.52
N GLY A 272 -15.52 40.81 9.80
CA GLY A 272 -16.98 40.78 9.86
C GLY A 272 -17.59 41.47 11.08
N VAL A 273 -16.87 42.39 11.72
CA VAL A 273 -17.47 43.33 12.68
C VAL A 273 -18.01 44.50 11.86
N GLY A 274 -19.32 44.70 11.86
CA GLY A 274 -19.96 45.80 11.14
C GLY A 274 -19.37 47.16 11.55
N ILE A 275 -19.18 48.06 10.58
CA ILE A 275 -18.46 49.34 10.73
C ILE A 275 -18.99 50.17 11.92
N LYS A 276 -20.30 50.13 12.21
CA LYS A 276 -20.90 50.77 13.40
C LYS A 276 -20.40 50.20 14.74
N LYS A 277 -20.20 48.87 14.86
CA LYS A 277 -19.67 48.23 16.08
C LYS A 277 -18.16 48.44 16.23
N ALA A 278 -17.43 48.51 15.12
CA ALA A 278 -16.02 48.88 15.15
C ALA A 278 -15.82 50.35 15.59
N LYS A 279 -16.69 51.27 15.15
CA LYS A 279 -16.72 52.66 15.64
C LYS A 279 -17.09 52.76 17.13
N LEU A 280 -18.09 52.00 17.59
CA LEU A 280 -18.45 51.94 19.03
C LEU A 280 -17.31 51.38 19.89
N PHE A 281 -16.63 50.34 19.43
CA PHE A 281 -15.49 49.74 20.14
C PHE A 281 -14.27 50.68 20.18
N ILE A 282 -14.02 51.41 19.09
CA ILE A 282 -12.96 52.44 19.03
C ILE A 282 -13.31 53.64 19.94
N ASN A 283 -14.57 54.06 19.98
CA ASN A 283 -15.01 55.12 20.90
C ASN A 283 -14.95 54.68 22.37
N GLN A 284 -15.20 53.41 22.67
CA GLN A 284 -15.04 52.87 24.03
C GLN A 284 -13.58 52.77 24.45
N ILE A 285 -12.66 52.43 23.54
CA ILE A 285 -11.21 52.44 23.81
C ILE A 285 -10.71 53.88 24.02
N ASN A 286 -11.14 54.82 23.19
CA ASN A 286 -10.74 56.23 23.32
C ASN A 286 -11.33 56.90 24.59
N ASN A 287 -12.48 56.42 25.09
CA ASN A 287 -13.04 56.88 26.37
C ASN A 287 -12.31 56.26 27.58
N TYR A 288 -11.58 55.15 27.40
CA TYR A 288 -10.76 54.52 28.44
C TYR A 288 -9.35 55.11 28.54
N GLU A 289 -8.82 55.70 27.46
CA GLU A 289 -7.54 56.43 27.46
C GLU A 289 -7.63 57.83 28.08
N LYS A 290 -8.82 58.30 28.46
CA LYS A 290 -9.04 59.64 29.04
C LYS A 290 -9.28 59.69 30.55
N ASN A 291 -9.37 58.55 31.22
CA ASN A 291 -9.56 58.51 32.66
C ASN A 291 -8.35 57.84 33.33
N ASP A 292 -7.50 58.66 33.94
CA ASP A 292 -6.56 58.23 34.97
C ASP A 292 -7.31 57.50 36.09
N ILE A 293 -6.78 56.37 36.57
CA ILE A 293 -6.79 55.96 37.98
C ILE A 293 -5.94 54.69 38.16
N ASN A 294 -5.10 54.78 39.18
CA ASN A 294 -4.18 53.80 39.75
C ASN A 294 -4.87 52.56 40.37
N ASP A 295 -4.06 51.51 40.50
CA ASP A 295 -4.14 50.41 41.47
C ASP A 295 -5.41 49.55 41.54
N LYS A 296 -5.33 48.36 40.91
CA LYS A 296 -5.36 47.03 41.56
C LYS A 296 -5.48 45.91 40.53
N GLU A 297 -4.80 44.80 40.80
CA GLU A 297 -4.85 43.57 40.01
C GLU A 297 -6.30 43.12 39.71
N VAL A 298 -6.67 43.08 38.43
CA VAL A 298 -7.89 42.41 37.97
C VAL A 298 -7.55 41.34 36.94
N LYS A 299 -7.84 40.09 37.29
CA LYS A 299 -7.66 38.88 36.48
C LYS A 299 -8.48 38.93 35.18
N TYR A 300 -7.83 39.09 34.03
CA TYR A 300 -8.44 38.78 32.73
C TYR A 300 -8.26 37.32 32.34
N SER A 301 -9.18 36.46 32.81
CA SER A 301 -9.39 35.14 32.21
C SER A 301 -10.88 34.87 31.98
N ASN A 302 -11.55 35.74 31.21
CA ASN A 302 -12.85 35.43 30.58
C ASN A 302 -13.26 36.49 29.54
N PHE A 303 -12.49 36.68 28.47
CA PHE A 303 -13.02 37.32 27.25
C PHE A 303 -12.39 36.70 26.00
N PHE A 304 -12.94 35.55 25.60
CA PHE A 304 -13.16 35.10 24.22
C PHE A 304 -13.73 33.67 24.25
N LYS A 305 -14.99 33.57 24.66
CA LYS A 305 -15.86 32.44 24.32
C LYS A 305 -17.29 32.96 24.13
N ILE A 306 -17.50 33.69 23.04
CA ILE A 306 -18.85 33.73 22.48
C ILE A 306 -19.00 32.44 21.68
N ASN A 307 -19.55 31.41 22.33
CA ASN A 307 -20.25 30.35 21.64
C ASN A 307 -21.50 30.99 21.03
N ILE A 308 -21.56 31.12 19.71
CA ILE A 308 -22.83 31.29 19.03
C ILE A 308 -23.54 29.93 19.11
N PRO A 309 -24.71 29.82 19.75
CA PRO A 309 -25.47 28.56 19.78
C PRO A 309 -25.89 28.20 18.35
N ASN A 310 -25.91 26.90 18.04
CA ASN A 310 -26.33 26.37 16.73
C ASN A 310 -27.81 26.61 16.36
N ASN A 311 -28.56 27.41 17.14
CA ASN A 311 -30.03 27.54 17.03
C ASN A 311 -30.52 28.96 16.67
N LEU A 312 -29.65 29.91 16.27
CA LEU A 312 -30.11 31.21 15.76
C LEU A 312 -29.63 31.44 14.32
N ILE A 313 -30.38 30.84 13.39
CA ILE A 313 -30.66 31.47 12.10
C ILE A 313 -32.18 31.52 12.03
N ASN A 314 -32.78 32.52 12.68
CA ASN A 314 -34.19 32.82 12.46
C ASN A 314 -34.37 33.40 11.06
N GLU A 315 -35.54 33.13 10.46
CA GLU A 315 -35.93 33.56 9.11
C GLU A 315 -35.78 35.08 8.89
N GLU A 316 -35.80 35.87 9.97
CA GLU A 316 -35.71 37.34 9.94
C GLU A 316 -34.38 37.88 9.37
N VAL A 317 -33.23 37.29 9.71
CA VAL A 317 -31.92 37.80 9.22
C VAL A 317 -31.73 37.52 7.71
N LEU A 318 -32.40 36.50 7.20
CA LEU A 318 -32.35 36.12 5.77
C LEU A 318 -33.40 36.85 4.93
N ASN A 319 -34.48 37.36 5.55
CA ASN A 319 -35.49 38.19 4.90
C ASN A 319 -35.06 39.66 4.73
N PHE A 320 -34.02 40.11 5.43
CA PHE A 320 -33.50 41.49 5.33
C PHE A 320 -32.50 41.72 4.18
N LEU A 321 -31.95 40.68 3.57
CA LEU A 321 -30.92 40.77 2.52
C LEU A 321 -31.37 41.36 1.16
N PRO A 322 -32.65 41.25 0.72
CA PRO A 322 -33.08 41.84 -0.55
C PRO A 322 -33.24 43.37 -0.54
N LYS A 323 -33.29 44.02 0.64
CA LYS A 323 -33.52 45.47 0.74
C LYS A 323 -32.29 46.34 0.45
N TYR A 324 -31.09 45.77 0.31
CA TYR A 324 -29.84 46.54 0.26
C TYR A 324 -28.92 46.22 -0.93
N TYR A 325 -29.36 45.41 -1.89
CA TYR A 325 -28.55 45.09 -3.07
C TYR A 325 -29.32 45.34 -4.37
N ASN A 326 -28.76 46.20 -5.21
CA ASN A 326 -29.31 46.52 -6.52
C ASN A 326 -29.17 45.30 -7.44
N ILE A 327 -30.30 44.89 -8.06
CA ILE A 327 -30.53 43.51 -8.53
C ILE A 327 -29.63 43.09 -9.70
N ASN A 328 -29.01 44.04 -10.42
CA ASN A 328 -28.24 43.72 -11.63
C ASN A 328 -26.72 43.52 -11.43
N SER A 329 -26.11 43.98 -10.33
CA SER A 329 -24.64 43.94 -10.18
C SER A 329 -24.09 42.96 -9.14
N ASP A 330 -24.88 42.50 -8.16
CA ASP A 330 -24.34 41.79 -6.98
C ASP A 330 -24.75 40.31 -6.82
N LEU A 331 -25.46 39.74 -7.80
CA LEU A 331 -25.81 38.30 -7.81
C LEU A 331 -24.58 37.37 -7.70
N VAL A 332 -23.43 37.79 -8.22
CA VAL A 332 -22.16 37.04 -8.16
C VAL A 332 -21.65 36.92 -6.72
N LYS A 333 -21.75 37.97 -5.90
CA LYS A 333 -21.30 37.96 -4.50
C LYS A 333 -22.21 37.09 -3.62
N VAL A 334 -23.50 37.05 -3.95
CA VAL A 334 -24.45 36.14 -3.30
C VAL A 334 -24.04 34.68 -3.53
N PHE A 335 -23.67 34.29 -4.75
CA PHE A 335 -23.20 32.93 -5.05
C PHE A 335 -21.89 32.54 -4.35
N GLU A 336 -20.96 33.48 -4.17
CA GLU A 336 -19.70 33.24 -3.44
C GLU A 336 -19.92 33.01 -1.94
N ILE A 337 -20.84 33.77 -1.31
CA ILE A 337 -21.24 33.56 0.08
C ILE A 337 -21.93 32.20 0.26
N PHE A 338 -22.75 31.79 -0.72
CA PHE A 338 -23.39 30.46 -0.73
C PHE A 338 -22.38 29.31 -0.82
N ASP A 339 -21.28 29.46 -1.57
CA ASP A 339 -20.24 28.43 -1.72
C ASP A 339 -19.42 28.20 -0.42
N ILE A 340 -19.28 29.25 0.40
CA ILE A 340 -18.64 29.16 1.72
C ILE A 340 -19.54 28.38 2.71
N VAL A 341 -20.86 28.59 2.63
CA VAL A 341 -21.85 27.95 3.52
C VAL A 341 -22.07 26.46 3.19
N MET A 342 -21.94 26.07 1.92
CA MET A 342 -22.19 24.70 1.44
C MET A 342 -21.07 23.69 1.75
N LYS A 343 -19.86 24.14 2.13
CA LYS A 343 -18.71 23.25 2.42
C LYS A 343 -18.75 22.53 3.77
N LYS A 344 -19.68 22.86 4.68
CA LYS A 344 -19.65 22.37 6.07
C LYS A 344 -20.69 21.31 6.49
N ASP A 345 -21.80 21.11 5.78
CA ASP A 345 -22.77 20.04 6.13
C ASP A 345 -23.67 19.64 4.93
N LYS A 346 -23.66 18.36 4.54
CA LYS A 346 -24.04 17.92 3.18
C LYS A 346 -25.48 17.41 3.00
N LYS A 347 -26.19 17.01 4.05
CA LYS A 347 -27.45 16.24 3.88
C LYS A 347 -28.73 17.07 4.07
N ASN A 348 -28.82 17.90 5.12
CA ASN A 348 -30.02 18.72 5.37
C ASN A 348 -30.09 19.99 4.50
N LYS A 349 -28.96 20.45 3.98
CA LYS A 349 -28.88 21.71 3.20
C LYS A 349 -29.26 21.55 1.71
N LEU A 350 -29.28 20.33 1.18
CA LEU A 350 -29.68 20.07 -0.22
C LEU A 350 -31.18 20.35 -0.45
N LYS A 351 -32.01 20.11 0.57
CA LYS A 351 -33.46 20.37 0.52
C LYS A 351 -33.76 21.88 0.49
N ILE A 352 -32.99 22.66 1.26
CA ILE A 352 -33.05 24.14 1.28
C ILE A 352 -32.50 24.73 -0.04
N PHE A 353 -31.43 24.14 -0.57
CA PHE A 353 -30.85 24.52 -1.86
C PHE A 353 -31.84 24.36 -3.02
N ILE A 354 -32.56 23.24 -3.10
CA ILE A 354 -33.58 23.00 -4.14
C ILE A 354 -34.74 24.00 -4.01
N LYS A 355 -35.20 24.30 -2.78
CA LYS A 355 -36.30 25.26 -2.53
C LYS A 355 -35.91 26.69 -2.94
N LYS A 356 -34.63 27.06 -2.81
CA LYS A 356 -34.11 28.40 -3.19
C LYS A 356 -33.75 28.51 -4.67
N LEU A 357 -33.29 27.43 -5.32
CA LEU A 357 -33.12 27.37 -6.78
C LEU A 357 -34.45 27.56 -7.53
N LEU A 358 -35.55 27.05 -6.98
CA LEU A 358 -36.90 27.28 -7.50
C LEU A 358 -37.32 28.75 -7.41
N LYS A 359 -36.95 29.45 -6.33
CA LYS A 359 -37.21 30.90 -6.21
C LYS A 359 -36.39 31.72 -7.22
N VAL A 360 -35.12 31.36 -7.43
CA VAL A 360 -34.25 32.03 -8.42
C VAL A 360 -34.70 31.75 -9.85
N TYR A 361 -35.11 30.52 -10.16
CA TYR A 361 -35.65 30.15 -11.47
C TYR A 361 -36.94 30.92 -11.80
N ASN A 362 -37.85 31.08 -10.83
CA ASN A 362 -39.05 31.89 -11.00
C ASN A 362 -38.75 33.40 -11.13
N LEU A 363 -37.67 33.88 -10.50
CA LEU A 363 -37.19 35.27 -10.66
C LEU A 363 -36.55 35.53 -12.03
N ILE A 364 -35.87 34.53 -12.60
CA ILE A 364 -35.26 34.63 -13.94
C ILE A 364 -36.33 34.62 -15.04
N ASN A 365 -37.40 33.83 -14.89
CA ASN A 365 -38.53 33.84 -15.84
C ASN A 365 -39.29 35.16 -15.92
N ASN A 366 -39.04 36.12 -15.01
CA ASN A 366 -39.64 37.46 -15.02
C ASN A 366 -38.73 38.52 -15.64
N ILE A 367 -37.58 38.15 -16.21
CA ILE A 367 -36.64 39.08 -16.86
C ILE A 367 -36.91 39.08 -18.36
N SER A 368 -37.39 40.21 -18.89
CA SER A 368 -37.89 40.36 -20.27
C SER A 368 -36.81 40.49 -21.37
N ASN A 369 -35.51 40.34 -21.05
CA ASN A 369 -34.43 40.59 -22.01
C ASN A 369 -33.57 39.35 -22.32
N ILE A 370 -33.79 38.78 -23.51
CA ILE A 370 -33.23 37.53 -24.05
C ILE A 370 -31.68 37.50 -24.10
N ASN A 371 -31.02 38.65 -24.16
CA ASN A 371 -29.55 38.70 -24.27
C ASN A 371 -28.83 38.50 -22.93
N ASP A 372 -29.44 38.88 -21.82
CA ASP A 372 -28.87 38.66 -20.48
C ASP A 372 -29.09 37.22 -20.00
N GLU A 373 -30.22 36.59 -20.35
CA GLU A 373 -30.45 35.16 -20.16
C GLU A 373 -29.42 34.31 -20.90
N LYS A 374 -29.11 34.65 -22.17
CA LYS A 374 -28.08 33.95 -22.97
C LYS A 374 -26.68 34.08 -22.36
N LYS A 375 -26.33 35.24 -21.76
CA LYS A 375 -25.02 35.47 -21.11
C LYS A 375 -24.91 34.72 -19.78
N LEU A 376 -25.99 34.65 -19.01
CA LEU A 376 -26.11 33.92 -17.74
C LEU A 376 -26.06 32.39 -17.94
N LEU A 377 -26.81 31.85 -18.90
CA LEU A 377 -26.80 30.43 -19.23
C LEU A 377 -25.42 29.97 -19.72
N LYS A 378 -24.75 30.76 -20.56
CA LYS A 378 -23.41 30.45 -21.08
C LYS A 378 -22.34 30.41 -19.97
N LYS A 379 -22.48 31.20 -18.90
CA LYS A 379 -21.61 31.15 -17.71
C LYS A 379 -21.96 29.98 -16.77
N ALA A 380 -23.24 29.65 -16.59
CA ALA A 380 -23.67 28.49 -15.80
C ALA A 380 -23.13 27.16 -16.37
N PHE A 381 -23.04 27.03 -17.70
CA PHE A 381 -22.48 25.86 -18.38
C PHE A 381 -20.95 25.74 -18.35
N MET A 382 -20.21 26.75 -17.88
CA MET A 382 -18.74 26.70 -17.81
C MET A 382 -18.18 26.03 -16.53
N TYR A 383 -19.00 25.76 -15.51
CA TYR A 383 -18.58 25.08 -14.27
C TYR A 383 -18.63 23.54 -14.44
N LYS A 384 -17.51 22.99 -14.93
CA LYS A 384 -17.40 21.68 -15.58
C LYS A 384 -17.30 20.42 -14.71
N ASP A 385 -17.37 20.49 -13.37
CA ASP A 385 -16.94 19.37 -12.51
C ASP A 385 -17.92 18.98 -11.37
N TYR A 386 -19.21 18.78 -11.66
CA TYR A 386 -20.11 18.06 -10.74
C TYR A 386 -20.80 16.86 -11.43
N PRO A 387 -20.63 15.61 -10.94
CA PRO A 387 -21.22 14.43 -11.60
C PRO A 387 -22.74 14.39 -11.43
N LEU A 388 -23.47 14.28 -12.54
CA LEU A 388 -24.93 14.03 -12.58
C LEU A 388 -25.36 12.77 -11.79
N GLU A 389 -24.44 11.86 -11.49
CA GLU A 389 -24.69 10.62 -10.72
C GLU A 389 -25.16 10.89 -9.28
N ASN A 390 -24.90 12.07 -8.71
CA ASN A 390 -25.37 12.43 -7.38
C ASN A 390 -26.83 12.90 -7.33
N LEU A 391 -27.42 13.31 -8.46
CA LEU A 391 -28.85 13.68 -8.56
C LEU A 391 -29.78 12.46 -8.58
N LYS A 392 -29.28 11.28 -8.96
CA LYS A 392 -30.05 10.03 -8.97
C LYS A 392 -30.33 9.45 -7.57
N LYS A 393 -29.70 9.97 -6.52
CA LYS A 393 -29.86 9.47 -5.14
C LYS A 393 -31.01 10.11 -4.36
N VAL A 394 -31.80 11.00 -4.97
CA VAL A 394 -32.95 11.65 -4.34
C VAL A 394 -34.23 11.19 -5.03
N GLU A 395 -34.61 9.92 -4.84
CA GLU A 395 -35.96 9.43 -5.15
C GLU A 395 -36.78 9.45 -3.86
N LYS A 396 -37.71 10.41 -3.74
CA LYS A 396 -38.96 10.29 -2.94
C LYS A 396 -39.95 11.48 -3.11
N GLY A 397 -39.98 12.16 -4.26
CA GLY A 397 -40.94 13.24 -4.49
C GLY A 397 -41.46 13.34 -5.92
N LYS A 398 -42.74 12.97 -6.15
CA LYS A 398 -43.42 13.07 -7.47
C LYS A 398 -43.39 14.50 -8.05
N LYS A 399 -43.40 15.55 -7.22
CA LYS A 399 -43.29 16.97 -7.64
C LYS A 399 -41.93 17.32 -8.27
N ILE A 400 -40.82 16.77 -7.75
CA ILE A 400 -39.46 17.05 -8.27
C ILE A 400 -39.23 16.35 -9.62
N LYS A 401 -39.82 15.16 -9.82
CA LYS A 401 -39.76 14.43 -11.10
C LYS A 401 -40.48 15.20 -12.22
N LYS A 402 -41.63 15.82 -11.92
CA LYS A 402 -42.39 16.65 -12.87
C LYS A 402 -41.61 17.90 -13.30
N ILE A 403 -40.91 18.55 -12.35
CA ILE A 403 -40.09 19.75 -12.61
C ILE A 403 -38.81 19.41 -13.39
N ILE A 404 -38.15 18.28 -13.08
CA ILE A 404 -36.96 17.83 -13.84
C ILE A 404 -37.34 17.47 -15.28
N ASN A 405 -38.52 16.89 -15.50
CA ASN A 405 -39.01 16.60 -16.84
C ASN A 405 -39.33 17.89 -17.62
N LYS A 406 -39.97 18.88 -16.99
CA LYS A 406 -40.23 20.20 -17.60
C LYS A 406 -38.94 20.94 -17.96
N LEU A 407 -37.95 20.97 -17.06
CA LEU A 407 -36.61 21.53 -17.35
C LEU A 407 -35.86 20.78 -18.46
N LEU A 408 -36.15 19.49 -18.68
CA LEU A 408 -35.56 18.72 -19.78
C LEU A 408 -36.28 18.99 -21.10
N GLU A 409 -37.59 19.22 -21.08
CA GLU A 409 -38.42 19.60 -22.24
C GLU A 409 -38.08 21.02 -22.72
N ASP A 410 -37.98 22.00 -21.80
CA ASP A 410 -37.64 23.39 -22.12
C ASP A 410 -36.21 23.54 -22.67
N ASN A 411 -35.27 22.70 -22.20
CA ASN A 411 -33.91 22.62 -22.74
C ASN A 411 -33.86 21.97 -24.13
N ILE A 412 -34.78 21.06 -24.46
CA ILE A 412 -34.88 20.44 -25.80
C ILE A 412 -35.46 21.45 -26.79
N TYR A 413 -36.42 22.27 -26.37
CA TYR A 413 -36.96 23.38 -27.16
C TYR A 413 -35.88 24.43 -27.50
N TYR A 414 -35.05 24.82 -26.53
CA TYR A 414 -33.93 25.76 -26.77
C TYR A 414 -32.82 25.18 -27.66
N LEU A 415 -32.60 23.86 -27.62
CA LEU A 415 -31.60 23.19 -28.47
C LEU A 415 -32.07 23.00 -29.92
N LYS A 416 -33.39 23.00 -30.19
CA LYS A 416 -33.95 23.02 -31.54
C LYS A 416 -33.58 24.31 -32.31
N ASN A 417 -33.42 25.44 -31.61
CA ASN A 417 -33.14 26.75 -32.20
C ASN A 417 -31.64 27.10 -32.30
N LEU A 418 -30.75 26.21 -31.85
CA LEU A 418 -29.30 26.40 -31.96
C LEU A 418 -28.74 25.52 -33.08
N ASN A 419 -28.45 26.13 -34.22
CA ASN A 419 -27.96 25.49 -35.45
C ASN A 419 -26.54 24.90 -35.27
N LEU A 420 -26.40 23.77 -34.53
CA LEU A 420 -25.12 23.20 -34.13
C LEU A 420 -24.85 21.83 -34.78
N LYS A 421 -23.72 21.74 -35.48
CA LYS A 421 -23.25 20.52 -36.18
C LYS A 421 -23.16 19.29 -35.25
N LEU A 422 -23.67 18.16 -35.74
CA LEU A 422 -23.83 16.88 -35.03
C LEU A 422 -22.54 16.33 -34.35
N ASP A 423 -21.36 16.73 -34.82
CA ASP A 423 -20.09 16.24 -34.28
C ASP A 423 -19.76 16.73 -32.86
N ASN A 424 -20.46 17.74 -32.35
CA ASN A 424 -20.31 18.19 -30.96
C ASN A 424 -20.98 17.25 -29.94
N TYR A 425 -21.93 16.41 -30.35
CA TYR A 425 -22.65 15.50 -29.45
C TYR A 425 -21.82 14.27 -29.01
N LYS A 426 -20.80 13.86 -29.78
CA LYS A 426 -19.97 12.68 -29.48
C LYS A 426 -19.01 12.86 -28.29
N LYS A 427 -18.92 14.05 -27.69
CA LYS A 427 -18.01 14.35 -26.57
C LYS A 427 -18.62 14.15 -25.17
N TYR A 428 -19.90 13.81 -25.06
CA TYR A 428 -20.55 13.59 -23.76
C TYR A 428 -20.44 12.13 -23.29
N LYS A 429 -19.52 11.86 -22.36
CA LYS A 429 -19.47 10.58 -21.61
C LYS A 429 -20.50 10.62 -20.48
N GLY A 430 -21.65 9.97 -20.67
CA GLY A 430 -22.66 9.83 -19.61
C GLY A 430 -24.09 9.49 -20.06
N VAL A 431 -24.38 9.51 -21.37
CA VAL A 431 -25.72 9.17 -21.87
C VAL A 431 -25.78 7.68 -22.21
N GLY A 432 -26.38 6.89 -21.32
CA GLY A 432 -26.66 5.47 -21.56
C GLY A 432 -27.77 5.27 -22.60
N LYS A 433 -27.77 4.09 -23.25
CA LYS A 433 -28.65 3.67 -24.34
C LYS A 433 -30.17 3.89 -24.13
N VAL A 434 -30.63 4.04 -22.87
CA VAL A 434 -32.05 4.12 -22.50
C VAL A 434 -32.68 5.51 -22.74
N LYS A 435 -31.90 6.57 -22.99
CA LYS A 435 -32.45 7.91 -23.29
C LYS A 435 -32.59 8.24 -24.78
N ILE A 436 -31.99 7.44 -25.66
CA ILE A 436 -32.09 7.64 -27.13
C ILE A 436 -33.45 7.15 -27.66
N SER A 437 -34.08 6.16 -27.03
CA SER A 437 -35.43 5.72 -27.40
C SER A 437 -36.48 6.79 -27.12
N LYS A 438 -36.45 7.42 -25.93
CA LYS A 438 -37.38 8.49 -25.57
C LYS A 438 -37.17 9.79 -26.36
N PHE A 439 -35.93 10.02 -26.83
CA PHE A 439 -35.59 11.11 -27.75
C PHE A 439 -36.07 10.84 -29.20
N ARG A 440 -36.22 9.56 -29.58
CA ARG A 440 -36.85 9.15 -30.86
C ARG A 440 -38.37 9.19 -30.79
N GLU A 441 -38.94 8.85 -29.64
CA GLU A 441 -40.38 8.90 -29.36
C GLU A 441 -40.92 10.34 -29.43
N LEU A 442 -40.18 11.32 -28.92
CA LEU A 442 -40.50 12.76 -29.02
C LEU A 442 -40.24 13.39 -30.41
N LEU A 443 -39.53 12.69 -31.30
CA LEU A 443 -39.34 13.09 -32.71
C LEU A 443 -40.36 12.39 -33.63
N GLY A 444 -41.28 11.60 -33.07
CA GLY A 444 -42.07 10.61 -33.79
C GLY A 444 -43.51 11.01 -34.15
N SER A 445 -43.90 12.29 -34.12
CA SER A 445 -45.28 12.68 -34.47
C SER A 445 -45.43 13.61 -35.69
N GLU A 446 -44.38 13.95 -36.43
CA GLU A 446 -44.52 14.78 -37.65
C GLU A 446 -43.56 14.40 -38.80
N LEU A 447 -43.36 13.10 -39.04
CA LEU A 447 -42.70 12.63 -40.27
C LEU A 447 -43.36 11.35 -40.77
N ASN A 448 -44.63 11.46 -41.16
CA ASN A 448 -45.25 10.56 -42.13
C ASN A 448 -45.36 11.32 -43.46
N LYS A 449 -44.46 11.02 -44.39
CA LYS A 449 -44.75 10.74 -45.81
C LYS A 449 -43.43 10.39 -46.53
N ASP A 450 -43.46 9.19 -47.10
CA ASP A 450 -42.67 8.66 -48.22
C ASP A 450 -41.19 8.26 -48.01
N HIS A 451 -41.04 6.96 -47.74
CA HIS A 451 -40.05 5.99 -48.23
C HIS A 451 -38.73 6.54 -48.79
N TYR A 452 -37.61 6.34 -48.08
CA TYR A 452 -36.38 5.75 -48.65
C TYR A 452 -35.42 5.24 -47.55
N TRP A 453 -34.91 4.03 -47.74
CA TRP A 453 -33.93 3.36 -46.89
C TRP A 453 -32.55 4.02 -46.96
N ILE A 454 -31.94 4.35 -45.82
CA ILE A 454 -30.54 4.82 -45.77
C ILE A 454 -29.62 3.78 -45.12
N ASN A 455 -28.82 3.16 -45.98
CA ASN A 455 -27.69 2.29 -45.64
C ASN A 455 -26.43 3.15 -45.39
N TYR A 456 -25.93 3.16 -44.15
CA TYR A 456 -24.72 3.90 -43.77
C TYR A 456 -23.44 3.21 -44.30
N LYS A 457 -22.99 3.59 -45.51
CA LYS A 457 -21.57 3.73 -45.90
C LYS A 457 -21.43 4.07 -47.38
N ASN A 458 -20.70 5.16 -47.65
CA ASN A 458 -20.24 5.66 -48.95
C ASN A 458 -21.31 6.38 -49.80
N LYS A 459 -21.22 7.71 -49.91
CA LYS A 459 -20.67 8.41 -51.09
C LYS A 459 -20.86 9.93 -50.96
N SER A 460 -19.96 10.63 -51.62
CA SER A 460 -20.05 12.02 -52.06
C SER A 460 -21.28 12.26 -52.93
N PHE A 461 -21.83 13.47 -52.81
CA PHE A 461 -22.91 14.06 -53.59
C PHE A 461 -22.84 13.72 -55.09
N LYS A 462 -23.95 13.24 -55.64
CA LYS A 462 -24.26 13.14 -57.07
C LYS A 462 -25.72 13.54 -57.22
N VAL A 463 -26.01 14.84 -57.20
CA VAL A 463 -27.35 15.40 -57.47
C VAL A 463 -27.29 16.64 -58.41
N TYR A 464 -26.13 17.28 -58.62
CA TYR A 464 -26.02 18.42 -59.54
C TYR A 464 -25.68 17.99 -60.97
N LYS A 465 -26.54 17.22 -61.64
CA LYS A 465 -26.35 16.97 -63.09
C LYS A 465 -27.59 17.14 -63.97
N GLU A 466 -28.80 17.06 -63.43
CA GLU A 466 -30.01 17.07 -64.27
C GLU A 466 -30.72 18.42 -64.36
N VAL A 467 -30.37 19.40 -63.51
CA VAL A 467 -31.00 20.75 -63.55
C VAL A 467 -30.16 21.77 -64.34
N TYR A 468 -28.88 21.50 -64.58
CA TYR A 468 -27.98 22.44 -65.29
C TYR A 468 -27.66 22.03 -66.73
N GLN A 469 -28.13 20.86 -67.20
CA GLN A 469 -27.91 20.40 -68.57
C GLN A 469 -28.99 20.87 -69.57
N ARG A 470 -29.93 21.75 -69.17
CA ARG A 470 -30.96 22.28 -70.07
C ARG A 470 -30.81 23.75 -70.48
N ASN A 471 -29.88 24.52 -69.91
CA ASN A 471 -29.82 25.98 -70.17
C ASN A 471 -28.48 26.51 -70.73
N ILE A 472 -27.64 25.67 -71.34
CA ILE A 472 -26.48 26.16 -72.12
C ILE A 472 -26.40 25.36 -73.42
N GLU A 473 -27.37 25.58 -74.29
CA GLU A 473 -27.10 25.60 -75.73
C GLU A 473 -26.59 27.00 -76.05
N ASN A 474 -25.31 27.12 -76.43
CA ASN A 474 -24.82 28.09 -77.42
C ASN A 474 -23.29 28.00 -77.59
N ASP A 475 -22.85 28.37 -78.79
CA ASP A 475 -21.60 28.07 -79.50
C ASP A 475 -20.23 28.35 -78.82
N ASN A 476 -20.21 28.81 -77.58
CA ASN A 476 -18.99 29.26 -76.90
C ASN A 476 -18.08 28.12 -76.40
N ILE A 477 -18.60 26.89 -76.22
CA ILE A 477 -17.77 25.76 -75.76
C ILE A 477 -16.95 25.12 -76.89
N LYS A 478 -17.40 25.19 -78.16
CA LYS A 478 -16.65 24.67 -79.31
C LYS A 478 -15.40 25.50 -79.63
N LYS A 479 -15.41 26.81 -79.33
CA LYS A 479 -14.21 27.67 -79.47
C LYS A 479 -13.14 27.37 -78.40
N LEU A 480 -13.53 27.02 -77.17
CA LEU A 480 -12.60 26.72 -76.08
C LEU A 480 -11.86 25.37 -76.21
N THR A 481 -12.39 24.42 -77.00
CA THR A 481 -11.76 23.10 -77.14
C THR A 481 -10.48 23.10 -77.99
N ASN A 482 -10.25 24.15 -78.79
CA ASN A 482 -9.09 24.26 -79.70
C ASN A 482 -7.99 25.24 -79.25
N CYS A 483 -8.16 25.97 -78.14
CA CYS A 483 -7.18 26.95 -77.69
C CYS A 483 -6.08 26.36 -76.78
N ASN A 484 -4.86 26.86 -76.91
CA ASN A 484 -3.76 26.56 -75.98
C ASN A 484 -3.81 27.47 -74.73
N TYR A 485 -2.98 27.18 -73.72
CA TYR A 485 -3.02 27.84 -72.41
C TYR A 485 -2.83 29.37 -72.46
N ASN A 486 -2.08 29.89 -73.43
CA ASN A 486 -1.83 31.33 -73.57
C ASN A 486 -3.00 32.04 -74.30
N GLU A 487 -3.66 31.36 -75.23
CA GLU A 487 -4.80 31.91 -75.97
C GLU A 487 -6.04 32.10 -75.07
N VAL A 488 -6.25 31.21 -74.09
CA VAL A 488 -7.33 31.33 -73.10
C VAL A 488 -7.12 32.54 -72.15
N LEU A 489 -5.87 32.95 -71.92
CA LEU A 489 -5.54 34.10 -71.07
C LEU A 489 -5.71 35.45 -71.79
N CYS A 490 -5.56 35.48 -73.12
CA CYS A 490 -5.72 36.71 -73.92
C CYS A 490 -7.17 37.05 -74.26
N MET A 491 -8.12 36.12 -74.11
CA MET A 491 -9.51 36.29 -74.56
C MET A 491 -10.41 37.20 -73.69
N GLY A 492 -9.87 37.94 -72.70
CA GLY A 492 -10.55 39.11 -72.14
C GLY A 492 -11.98 38.92 -71.59
N PHE A 493 -12.37 37.71 -71.15
CA PHE A 493 -13.70 37.50 -70.59
C PHE A 493 -13.77 38.01 -69.14
N ASP A 494 -14.65 38.98 -68.89
CA ASP A 494 -15.05 39.41 -67.55
C ASP A 494 -15.83 38.30 -66.83
N LEU A 495 -15.08 37.43 -66.15
CA LEU A 495 -15.62 36.31 -65.38
C LEU A 495 -15.88 36.72 -63.92
N TYR A 496 -17.04 37.33 -63.67
CA TYR A 496 -17.46 37.78 -62.34
C TYR A 496 -18.10 36.69 -61.44
N SER A 497 -18.11 35.42 -61.82
CA SER A 497 -18.51 34.33 -60.92
C SER A 497 -17.37 33.35 -60.62
N GLU A 498 -17.16 33.09 -59.33
CA GLU A 498 -16.14 32.19 -58.78
C GLU A 498 -16.33 30.74 -59.27
N ASP A 499 -17.55 30.40 -59.70
CA ASP A 499 -17.93 29.10 -60.25
C ASP A 499 -17.37 28.85 -61.66
N ASN A 500 -17.32 29.87 -62.52
CA ASN A 500 -16.75 29.73 -63.87
C ASN A 500 -15.21 29.57 -63.84
N LYS A 501 -14.53 30.26 -62.90
CA LYS A 501 -13.10 30.04 -62.64
C LYS A 501 -12.82 28.61 -62.16
N ASN A 502 -13.70 28.04 -61.33
CA ASN A 502 -13.57 26.68 -60.83
C ASN A 502 -13.79 25.62 -61.93
N ILE A 503 -14.70 25.85 -62.87
CA ILE A 503 -14.96 24.93 -64.00
C ILE A 503 -13.78 24.88 -64.98
N ILE A 504 -13.24 26.04 -65.37
CA ILE A 504 -12.06 26.13 -66.24
C ILE A 504 -10.83 25.52 -65.53
N PHE A 505 -10.68 25.76 -64.22
CA PHE A 505 -9.63 25.15 -63.42
C PHE A 505 -9.78 23.62 -63.30
N GLU A 506 -10.99 23.08 -63.11
CA GLU A 506 -11.22 21.64 -63.10
C GLU A 506 -10.97 20.98 -64.47
N TYR A 507 -11.31 21.66 -65.57
CA TYR A 507 -11.06 21.18 -66.93
C TYR A 507 -9.55 21.12 -67.24
N LEU A 508 -8.80 22.18 -66.95
CA LEU A 508 -7.34 22.23 -67.12
C LEU A 508 -6.60 21.25 -66.18
N VAL A 509 -7.11 21.03 -64.97
CA VAL A 509 -6.59 20.03 -64.02
C VAL A 509 -6.82 18.59 -64.50
N ASN A 510 -7.89 18.34 -65.26
CA ASN A 510 -8.19 17.02 -65.80
C ASN A 510 -7.34 16.67 -67.03
N LYS A 511 -7.00 17.65 -67.90
CA LYS A 511 -6.14 17.45 -69.09
C LYS A 511 -4.67 17.17 -68.73
N ASN A 512 -4.20 17.67 -67.58
CA ASN A 512 -2.81 17.51 -67.09
C ASN A 512 -2.60 16.41 -66.01
N LYS A 513 -3.43 15.35 -66.01
CA LYS A 513 -3.39 14.30 -64.97
C LYS A 513 -2.06 13.55 -64.88
N ASP A 514 -1.41 13.24 -66.00
CA ASP A 514 -0.17 12.46 -65.98
C ASP A 514 1.06 13.30 -65.63
N ILE A 515 1.11 14.57 -66.06
CA ILE A 515 2.11 15.53 -65.60
C ILE A 515 1.99 15.78 -64.09
N ARG A 516 0.76 15.87 -63.55
CA ARG A 516 0.55 16.03 -62.10
C ARG A 516 0.93 14.78 -61.32
N LYS A 517 0.64 13.57 -61.82
CA LYS A 517 1.11 12.31 -61.23
C LYS A 517 2.63 12.24 -61.21
N GLN A 518 3.29 12.61 -62.31
CA GLN A 518 4.74 12.60 -62.42
C GLN A 518 5.39 13.64 -61.50
N LYS A 519 4.84 14.87 -61.43
CA LYS A 519 5.29 15.90 -60.47
C LYS A 519 5.11 15.47 -59.01
N ILE A 520 4.01 14.78 -58.67
CA ILE A 520 3.78 14.24 -57.32
C ILE A 520 4.74 13.07 -57.04
N LYS A 521 4.99 12.19 -58.02
CA LYS A 521 5.97 11.08 -57.93
C LYS A 521 7.39 11.61 -57.69
N ASN A 522 7.81 12.61 -58.47
CA ASN A 522 9.14 13.21 -58.33
C ASN A 522 9.30 13.93 -56.98
N ARG A 523 8.26 14.66 -56.52
CA ARG A 523 8.26 15.25 -55.17
C ARG A 523 8.28 14.19 -54.07
N PHE A 524 7.59 13.07 -54.24
CA PHE A 524 7.62 11.95 -53.31
C PHE A 524 9.02 11.33 -53.22
N ASN A 525 9.66 11.04 -54.36
CA ASN A 525 11.01 10.46 -54.40
C ASN A 525 12.03 11.39 -53.72
N LYS A 526 12.01 12.69 -54.05
CA LYS A 526 12.85 13.70 -53.37
C LYS A 526 12.62 13.75 -51.85
N ILE A 527 11.39 13.53 -51.39
CA ILE A 527 11.06 13.47 -49.95
C ILE A 527 11.63 12.20 -49.31
N ILE A 528 11.52 11.04 -49.98
CA ILE A 528 12.06 9.77 -49.48
C ILE A 528 13.58 9.80 -49.38
N GLU A 529 14.29 10.31 -50.39
CA GLU A 529 15.74 10.51 -50.33
C GLU A 529 16.15 11.39 -49.14
N LYS A 530 15.42 12.48 -48.92
CA LYS A 530 15.65 13.41 -47.80
C LYS A 530 15.37 12.80 -46.42
N ILE A 531 14.45 11.83 -46.30
CA ILE A 531 14.14 11.14 -45.04
C ILE A 531 15.28 10.19 -44.59
N LYS A 532 16.16 9.76 -45.52
CA LYS A 532 17.28 8.86 -45.20
C LYS A 532 18.29 9.49 -44.23
N TYR A 533 18.47 10.81 -44.32
CA TYR A 533 19.48 11.54 -43.56
C TYR A 533 18.89 12.11 -42.26
N LYS A 534 19.54 11.78 -41.14
CA LYS A 534 19.12 12.28 -39.81
C LYS A 534 19.20 13.82 -39.75
N ASP A 535 20.17 14.39 -40.46
CA ASP A 535 20.53 15.81 -40.37
C ASP A 535 19.77 16.70 -41.35
N TYR A 536 18.89 16.12 -42.19
CA TYR A 536 18.03 16.90 -43.07
C TYR A 536 16.67 17.15 -42.39
N TYR A 537 16.47 18.32 -41.78
CA TYR A 537 15.20 18.70 -41.15
C TYR A 537 14.41 19.67 -42.03
N PRO A 538 13.14 19.36 -42.38
CA PRO A 538 12.30 20.29 -43.13
C PRO A 538 12.06 21.59 -42.34
N ASN A 539 12.10 22.76 -43.00
CA ASN A 539 11.94 24.09 -42.38
C ASN A 539 10.70 24.24 -41.46
N ASN A 540 9.67 23.40 -41.66
CA ASN A 540 8.41 23.43 -40.91
C ASN A 540 8.32 22.39 -39.78
N ILE A 541 9.40 21.66 -39.47
CA ILE A 541 9.45 20.65 -38.41
C ILE A 541 10.70 20.90 -37.55
N SER A 542 10.52 21.16 -36.25
CA SER A 542 11.66 21.33 -35.33
C SER A 542 12.59 20.11 -35.37
N THR A 543 13.91 20.33 -35.29
CA THR A 543 14.96 19.29 -35.25
C THR A 543 14.60 18.12 -34.33
N ARG A 544 14.23 18.41 -33.07
CA ARG A 544 13.81 17.39 -32.09
C ARG A 544 12.60 16.55 -32.55
N ALA A 545 11.63 17.17 -33.22
CA ALA A 545 10.47 16.45 -33.74
C ALA A 545 10.85 15.57 -34.95
N TRP A 546 11.78 16.06 -35.79
CA TRP A 546 12.31 15.29 -36.91
C TRP A 546 13.09 14.06 -36.43
N GLU A 547 13.96 14.22 -35.43
CA GLU A 547 14.68 13.07 -34.86
C GLU A 547 13.73 12.05 -34.23
N ILE A 548 12.67 12.50 -33.54
CA ILE A 548 11.63 11.61 -33.00
C ILE A 548 10.92 10.84 -34.13
N ILE A 549 10.66 11.49 -35.28
CA ILE A 549 10.10 10.86 -36.49
C ILE A 549 11.09 9.85 -37.07
N TYR A 550 12.38 10.21 -37.18
CA TYR A 550 13.47 9.36 -37.66
C TYR A 550 13.63 8.11 -36.79
N TYR A 551 13.79 8.26 -35.47
CA TYR A 551 13.92 7.12 -34.55
C TYR A 551 12.69 6.22 -34.54
N ARG A 552 11.49 6.80 -34.74
CA ARG A 552 10.25 6.02 -34.80
C ARG A 552 10.10 5.25 -36.11
N ASN A 553 10.42 5.87 -37.24
CA ASN A 553 10.10 5.32 -38.56
C ASN A 553 11.27 4.54 -39.17
N ILE A 554 12.52 4.97 -38.93
CA ILE A 554 13.75 4.38 -39.49
C ILE A 554 14.36 3.37 -38.53
N LYS A 555 14.57 3.75 -37.26
CA LYS A 555 15.19 2.85 -36.26
C LYS A 555 14.18 1.97 -35.51
N HIS A 556 12.89 2.08 -35.83
CA HIS A 556 11.78 1.32 -35.23
C HIS A 556 11.70 1.34 -33.69
N TYR A 557 12.18 2.40 -33.02
CA TYR A 557 12.14 2.48 -31.56
C TYR A 557 10.69 2.52 -31.04
N THR A 558 10.44 1.88 -29.89
CA THR A 558 9.15 1.99 -29.19
C THR A 558 8.96 3.41 -28.68
N LEU A 559 7.71 3.83 -28.50
CA LEU A 559 7.40 5.15 -27.93
C LEU A 559 8.00 5.34 -26.52
N GLU A 560 8.22 4.23 -25.81
CA GLU A 560 8.84 4.19 -24.48
C GLU A 560 10.34 4.42 -24.59
N LYS A 561 11.04 3.70 -25.47
CA LYS A 561 12.48 3.90 -25.74
C LYS A 561 12.79 5.32 -26.27
N ILE A 562 11.92 5.90 -27.10
CA ILE A 562 12.05 7.30 -27.54
C ILE A 562 11.77 8.25 -26.37
N GLY A 563 10.80 7.91 -25.51
CA GLY A 563 10.50 8.68 -24.30
C GLY A 563 11.69 8.73 -23.35
N ASP A 564 12.33 7.58 -23.10
CA ASP A 564 13.52 7.47 -22.27
C ASP A 564 14.69 8.24 -22.88
N LYS A 565 14.92 8.09 -24.19
CA LYS A 565 16.00 8.80 -24.91
C LYS A 565 15.88 10.33 -24.84
N TYR A 566 14.67 10.87 -24.91
CA TYR A 566 14.43 12.32 -24.89
C TYR A 566 13.93 12.83 -23.55
N ASN A 567 13.96 11.99 -22.51
CA ASN A 567 13.44 12.26 -21.17
C ASN A 567 12.02 12.88 -21.18
N ILE A 568 11.11 12.31 -21.98
CA ILE A 568 9.71 12.73 -22.10
C ILE A 568 8.77 11.53 -21.99
N SER A 569 7.55 11.76 -21.51
CA SER A 569 6.59 10.66 -21.39
C SER A 569 6.24 10.06 -22.76
N ARG A 570 5.94 8.76 -22.76
CA ARG A 570 5.41 8.04 -23.93
C ARG A 570 4.24 8.77 -24.61
N GLU A 571 3.36 9.41 -23.83
CA GLU A 571 2.22 10.17 -24.36
C GLU A 571 2.69 11.47 -25.04
N ARG A 572 3.74 12.11 -24.54
CA ARG A 572 4.32 13.30 -25.18
C ARG A 572 4.95 12.97 -26.53
N VAL A 573 5.67 11.86 -26.63
CA VAL A 573 6.18 11.33 -27.92
C VAL A 573 5.01 11.12 -28.89
N ARG A 574 3.92 10.52 -28.42
CA ARG A 574 2.71 10.30 -29.24
C ARG A 574 2.10 11.61 -29.77
N GLN A 575 2.03 12.64 -28.93
CA GLN A 575 1.52 13.96 -29.32
C GLN A 575 2.40 14.63 -30.38
N ILE A 576 3.73 14.60 -30.20
CA ILE A 576 4.70 15.16 -31.15
C ILE A 576 4.54 14.48 -32.51
N LEU A 577 4.50 13.15 -32.53
CA LEU A 577 4.25 12.38 -33.75
C LEU A 577 2.91 12.76 -34.38
N LYS A 578 1.82 12.81 -33.60
CA LYS A 578 0.48 13.15 -34.11
C LYS A 578 0.38 14.56 -34.70
N LYS A 579 1.06 15.55 -34.10
CA LYS A 579 1.11 16.93 -34.60
C LYS A 579 1.86 16.99 -35.93
N ASN A 580 3.04 16.39 -35.99
CA ASN A 580 3.92 16.53 -37.15
C ASN A 580 3.51 15.64 -38.34
N TYR A 581 2.83 14.51 -38.13
CA TYR A 581 2.24 13.73 -39.24
C TYR A 581 1.10 14.45 -39.98
N LYS A 582 0.67 15.63 -39.51
CA LYS A 582 -0.31 16.49 -40.21
C LYS A 582 0.34 17.61 -41.03
N SER A 583 1.67 17.73 -41.05
CA SER A 583 2.35 18.79 -41.80
C SER A 583 2.22 18.59 -43.32
N ASN A 584 2.38 19.67 -44.08
CA ASN A 584 2.36 19.65 -45.55
C ASN A 584 3.35 18.65 -46.16
N TYR A 585 4.46 18.38 -45.47
CA TYR A 585 5.44 17.37 -45.83
C TYR A 585 4.83 15.95 -45.91
N PHE A 586 4.01 15.57 -44.93
CA PHE A 586 3.30 14.28 -44.96
C PHE A 586 2.04 14.30 -45.84
N ASN A 587 1.53 15.47 -46.22
CA ASN A 587 0.40 15.59 -47.14
C ASN A 587 0.80 15.14 -48.56
N VAL A 588 2.02 15.43 -49.03
CA VAL A 588 2.53 14.93 -50.32
C VAL A 588 2.64 13.40 -50.31
N ILE A 589 3.18 12.82 -49.24
CA ILE A 589 3.19 11.35 -49.02
C ILE A 589 1.76 10.80 -49.04
N ASN A 590 0.83 11.44 -48.33
CA ASN A 590 -0.57 11.00 -48.28
C ASN A 590 -1.28 11.08 -49.64
N LEU A 591 -0.99 12.09 -50.45
CA LEU A 591 -1.54 12.27 -51.80
C LEU A 591 -1.03 11.19 -52.75
N TYR A 592 0.29 10.95 -52.76
CA TYR A 592 0.89 9.89 -53.58
C TYR A 592 0.38 8.49 -53.19
N LEU A 593 0.30 8.20 -51.88
CA LEU A 593 -0.31 6.96 -51.39
C LEU A 593 -1.80 6.85 -51.75
N GLY A 594 -2.51 7.99 -51.88
CA GLY A 594 -3.88 8.03 -52.38
C GLY A 594 -4.00 7.67 -53.86
N ILE A 595 -3.01 8.04 -54.67
CA ILE A 595 -2.91 7.67 -56.09
C ILE A 595 -2.60 6.17 -56.21
N LEU A 596 -1.58 5.69 -55.49
CA LEU A 596 -1.25 4.25 -55.39
C LEU A 596 -2.47 3.42 -54.96
N LYS A 597 -3.23 3.90 -53.98
CA LYS A 597 -4.46 3.26 -53.52
C LYS A 597 -5.52 3.13 -54.63
N LYS A 598 -5.67 4.15 -55.48
CA LYS A 598 -6.62 4.10 -56.62
C LYS A 598 -6.14 3.12 -57.70
N SER A 599 -4.83 3.02 -57.92
CA SER A 599 -4.24 2.04 -58.86
C SER A 599 -4.35 0.60 -58.34
N LEU A 600 -4.20 0.39 -57.03
CA LEU A 600 -4.36 -0.91 -56.36
C LEU A 600 -5.81 -1.45 -56.45
N ASN A 601 -6.83 -0.59 -56.40
CA ASN A 601 -8.23 -1.03 -56.54
C ASN A 601 -8.53 -1.78 -57.87
N LYS A 602 -7.66 -1.70 -58.88
CA LYS A 602 -7.80 -2.41 -60.17
C LYS A 602 -7.04 -3.76 -60.24
N ARG A 603 -6.12 -4.06 -59.30
CA ARG A 603 -5.29 -5.29 -59.28
C ARG A 603 -5.12 -5.79 -57.83
N LEU A 604 -5.44 -7.06 -57.55
CA LEU A 604 -5.44 -7.62 -56.18
C LEU A 604 -4.04 -7.65 -55.53
N ILE A 605 -2.98 -7.85 -56.33
CA ILE A 605 -1.58 -7.95 -55.91
C ILE A 605 -0.72 -7.17 -56.93
N ILE A 606 0.24 -6.36 -56.47
CA ILE A 606 1.18 -5.66 -57.36
C ILE A 606 2.62 -5.72 -56.82
N LYS A 607 3.62 -5.97 -57.67
CA LYS A 607 5.04 -5.95 -57.32
C LYS A 607 5.54 -4.51 -57.07
N ILE A 608 6.32 -4.30 -56.02
CA ILE A 608 6.74 -3.00 -55.46
C ILE A 608 7.67 -2.27 -56.42
N ASN A 609 8.53 -3.00 -57.09
CA ASN A 609 9.51 -2.50 -58.06
C ASN A 609 8.82 -1.91 -59.32
N SER A 610 7.53 -2.18 -59.54
CA SER A 610 6.77 -1.55 -60.63
C SER A 610 6.38 -0.09 -60.36
N PHE A 611 6.48 0.39 -59.11
CA PHE A 611 6.09 1.75 -58.72
C PHE A 611 7.24 2.60 -58.14
N PHE A 612 8.26 1.95 -57.60
CA PHE A 612 9.41 2.58 -56.99
C PHE A 612 10.68 2.11 -57.70
N ASN A 613 11.48 3.04 -58.23
CA ASN A 613 12.76 2.74 -58.90
C ASN A 613 13.87 2.37 -57.89
N SER A 614 13.54 2.17 -56.62
CA SER A 614 14.51 2.02 -55.54
C SER A 614 15.02 0.58 -55.48
N LYS A 615 16.27 0.36 -55.90
CA LYS A 615 17.00 -0.90 -55.67
C LYS A 615 17.40 -1.09 -54.19
N GLU A 616 17.30 -0.06 -53.34
CA GLU A 616 17.78 -0.10 -51.95
C GLU A 616 16.72 -0.50 -50.91
N ILE A 617 17.02 -1.55 -50.15
CA ILE A 617 16.22 -2.13 -49.05
C ILE A 617 15.80 -1.08 -47.98
N LYS A 618 16.55 0.01 -47.81
CA LYS A 618 16.29 1.02 -46.75
C LYS A 618 15.07 1.92 -47.03
N GLU A 619 14.70 2.13 -48.30
CA GLU A 619 13.49 2.89 -48.67
C GLU A 619 12.21 2.09 -48.40
N TYR A 620 12.34 0.77 -48.42
CA TYR A 620 11.26 -0.19 -48.27
C TYR A 620 10.54 -0.06 -46.93
N ASP A 621 11.27 0.01 -45.82
CA ASP A 621 10.68 0.05 -44.47
C ASP A 621 9.90 1.36 -44.22
N ILE A 622 10.36 2.45 -44.84
CA ILE A 622 9.71 3.76 -44.81
C ILE A 622 8.37 3.68 -45.54
N ILE A 623 8.40 3.20 -46.78
CA ILE A 623 7.21 3.04 -47.64
C ILE A 623 6.21 2.09 -46.98
N LYS A 624 6.69 0.95 -46.45
CA LYS A 624 5.90 -0.03 -45.69
C LYS A 624 5.23 0.57 -44.47
N TYR A 625 5.91 1.43 -43.72
CA TYR A 625 5.32 2.11 -42.57
C TYR A 625 4.13 3.00 -42.97
N PHE A 626 4.27 3.81 -44.02
CA PHE A 626 3.19 4.71 -44.45
C PHE A 626 2.01 3.97 -45.11
N LEU A 627 2.29 2.92 -45.89
CA LEU A 627 1.26 2.07 -46.48
C LEU A 627 0.44 1.35 -45.41
N ASN A 628 1.09 0.80 -44.37
CA ASN A 628 0.39 0.18 -43.24
C ASN A 628 -0.55 1.16 -42.54
N LYS A 629 -0.17 2.44 -42.39
CA LYS A 629 -1.07 3.50 -41.86
C LYS A 629 -2.30 3.75 -42.75
N LYS A 630 -2.18 3.54 -44.06
CA LYS A 630 -3.29 3.63 -45.02
C LYS A 630 -4.05 2.33 -45.20
N LYS A 631 -3.76 1.31 -44.37
CA LYS A 631 -4.35 -0.04 -44.40
C LYS A 631 -3.98 -0.84 -45.67
N VAL A 632 -2.88 -0.50 -46.32
CA VAL A 632 -2.27 -1.31 -47.39
C VAL A 632 -1.19 -2.16 -46.74
N LYS A 633 -1.31 -3.48 -46.83
CA LYS A 633 -0.32 -4.40 -46.25
C LYS A 633 0.75 -4.72 -47.29
N VAL A 634 1.99 -4.80 -46.84
CA VAL A 634 3.14 -5.11 -47.67
C VAL A 634 3.70 -6.46 -47.26
N PHE A 635 3.93 -7.35 -48.24
CA PHE A 635 4.43 -8.71 -48.03
C PHE A 635 5.80 -8.91 -48.70
N LYS A 636 6.70 -9.57 -47.95
CA LYS A 636 8.03 -10.10 -48.34
C LYS A 636 8.98 -9.21 -49.16
N GLY A 637 9.10 -7.92 -48.88
CA GLY A 637 10.11 -7.09 -49.56
C GLY A 637 9.71 -6.62 -50.96
N GLU A 638 8.69 -7.22 -51.59
CA GLU A 638 8.47 -7.03 -53.02
C GLU A 638 7.02 -6.96 -53.49
N TYR A 639 6.00 -7.17 -52.65
CA TYR A 639 4.59 -7.14 -53.10
C TYR A 639 3.63 -6.31 -52.23
N PHE A 640 2.76 -5.51 -52.86
CA PHE A 640 1.65 -4.77 -52.26
C PHE A 640 0.32 -5.52 -52.42
N LEU A 641 -0.48 -5.61 -51.35
CA LEU A 641 -1.83 -6.18 -51.37
C LEU A 641 -2.90 -5.11 -51.12
N ASP A 642 -3.89 -5.06 -52.01
CA ASP A 642 -4.98 -4.09 -52.01
C ASP A 642 -6.02 -4.29 -50.88
N ILE A 643 -6.78 -3.22 -50.59
CA ILE A 643 -7.79 -2.98 -49.55
C ILE A 643 -8.96 -3.96 -49.49
N ASN A 644 -9.12 -4.85 -50.48
CA ASN A 644 -10.02 -6.00 -50.35
C ASN A 644 -9.46 -7.14 -49.47
N ILE A 645 -8.52 -6.80 -48.57
CA ILE A 645 -8.17 -7.56 -47.34
C ILE A 645 -9.38 -8.22 -46.68
N LYS A 646 -10.60 -7.67 -46.76
CA LYS A 646 -11.80 -8.34 -46.23
C LYS A 646 -12.20 -9.60 -47.01
N LYS A 647 -12.22 -9.58 -48.35
CA LYS A 647 -12.51 -10.76 -49.17
C LYS A 647 -11.39 -11.79 -49.02
N ILE A 648 -10.13 -11.35 -49.12
CA ILE A 648 -8.95 -12.20 -48.93
C ILE A 648 -8.90 -12.77 -47.50
N ASN A 649 -9.12 -11.97 -46.44
CA ASN A 649 -9.20 -12.51 -45.07
C ASN A 649 -10.41 -13.41 -44.85
N LYS A 650 -11.56 -13.17 -45.51
CA LYS A 650 -12.72 -14.08 -45.41
C LYS A 650 -12.40 -15.43 -46.03
N LEU A 651 -11.76 -15.43 -47.20
CA LEU A 651 -11.19 -16.61 -47.84
C LEU A 651 -10.20 -17.30 -46.91
N ILE A 652 -9.12 -16.61 -46.48
CA ILE A 652 -8.10 -17.16 -45.56
C ILE A 652 -8.71 -17.69 -44.26
N ASN A 653 -9.67 -16.98 -43.66
CA ASN A 653 -10.32 -17.45 -42.44
C ASN A 653 -11.18 -18.69 -42.69
N ASN A 654 -11.82 -18.81 -43.87
CA ASN A 654 -12.52 -20.02 -44.28
C ASN A 654 -11.54 -21.19 -44.47
N VAL A 655 -10.38 -20.95 -45.12
CA VAL A 655 -9.30 -21.93 -45.25
C VAL A 655 -8.83 -22.39 -43.88
N ILE A 656 -8.51 -21.45 -42.99
CA ILE A 656 -8.08 -21.74 -41.62
C ILE A 656 -9.15 -22.49 -40.85
N SER A 657 -10.43 -22.17 -41.00
CA SER A 657 -11.51 -22.89 -40.32
C SER A 657 -11.65 -24.33 -40.82
N LYS A 658 -11.49 -24.56 -42.13
CA LYS A 658 -11.49 -25.91 -42.72
C LYS A 658 -10.26 -26.72 -42.29
N ILE A 659 -9.09 -26.10 -42.29
CA ILE A 659 -7.86 -26.70 -41.76
C ILE A 659 -8.04 -27.06 -40.27
N GLN A 660 -8.64 -26.17 -39.47
CA GLN A 660 -8.91 -26.41 -38.03
C GLN A 660 -9.95 -27.51 -37.78
N SER A 661 -10.93 -27.69 -38.67
CA SER A 661 -11.92 -28.76 -38.55
C SER A 661 -11.37 -30.12 -38.99
N LYS A 662 -10.51 -30.14 -40.02
CA LYS A 662 -9.95 -31.37 -40.61
C LYS A 662 -8.77 -31.94 -39.83
N PHE A 663 -7.87 -31.09 -39.32
CA PHE A 663 -6.59 -31.53 -38.70
C PHE A 663 -6.49 -31.25 -37.20
N GLY A 664 -7.56 -30.78 -36.56
CA GLY A 664 -7.55 -30.41 -35.15
C GLY A 664 -6.84 -29.08 -34.85
N LYS A 665 -6.93 -28.61 -33.61
CA LYS A 665 -6.79 -27.17 -33.28
C LYS A 665 -5.36 -26.63 -33.13
N ILE A 666 -4.30 -27.45 -33.12
CA ILE A 666 -3.10 -26.99 -32.41
C ILE A 666 -1.74 -27.21 -33.10
N ASN A 667 -1.49 -28.32 -33.82
CA ASN A 667 -0.23 -28.52 -34.54
C ASN A 667 -0.47 -29.30 -35.84
N ILE A 668 -0.03 -28.75 -36.97
CA ILE A 668 -0.17 -29.37 -38.29
C ILE A 668 1.22 -29.37 -38.92
N GLU A 669 1.58 -30.47 -39.57
CA GLU A 669 2.85 -30.56 -40.31
C GLU A 669 2.77 -29.68 -41.56
N LYS A 670 3.90 -29.05 -41.89
CA LYS A 670 3.99 -28.12 -43.01
C LYS A 670 3.58 -28.77 -44.33
N ALA A 671 4.10 -29.97 -44.61
CA ALA A 671 3.75 -30.77 -45.77
C ALA A 671 2.24 -31.03 -45.90
N THR A 672 1.54 -31.22 -44.78
CA THR A 672 0.08 -31.43 -44.79
C THR A 672 -0.68 -30.16 -45.19
N ILE A 673 -0.19 -28.99 -44.77
CA ILE A 673 -0.76 -27.70 -45.18
C ILE A 673 -0.45 -27.42 -46.65
N GLU A 674 0.80 -27.64 -47.08
CA GLU A 674 1.24 -27.56 -48.48
C GLU A 674 0.35 -28.42 -49.38
N ASN A 675 0.20 -29.70 -49.07
CA ASN A 675 -0.63 -30.63 -49.86
C ASN A 675 -2.11 -30.23 -49.85
N TYR A 676 -2.63 -29.75 -48.72
CA TYR A 676 -4.01 -29.28 -48.64
C TYR A 676 -4.23 -27.99 -49.44
N LEU A 677 -3.26 -27.07 -49.42
CA LEU A 677 -3.29 -25.85 -50.22
C LEU A 677 -3.20 -26.19 -51.72
N TYR A 678 -2.29 -27.07 -52.10
CA TYR A 678 -2.17 -27.54 -53.47
C TYR A 678 -3.47 -28.17 -53.99
N PHE A 679 -4.06 -29.10 -53.22
CA PHE A 679 -5.24 -29.85 -53.64
C PHE A 679 -6.54 -29.03 -53.66
N GLU A 680 -6.79 -28.18 -52.66
CA GLU A 680 -8.03 -27.38 -52.61
C GLU A 680 -7.96 -26.06 -53.38
N PHE A 681 -6.77 -25.51 -53.62
CA PHE A 681 -6.62 -24.20 -54.27
C PHE A 681 -6.19 -24.30 -55.73
N GLY A 682 -5.48 -25.36 -56.14
CA GLY A 682 -5.04 -25.56 -57.52
C GLY A 682 -6.18 -25.58 -58.56
N LYS A 683 -7.41 -25.97 -58.18
CA LYS A 683 -8.57 -26.01 -59.08
C LYS A 683 -9.47 -24.76 -59.08
N LYS A 684 -9.36 -23.84 -58.12
CA LYS A 684 -10.32 -22.71 -57.95
C LYS A 684 -9.73 -21.31 -58.19
N PHE A 685 -8.41 -21.20 -58.29
CA PHE A 685 -7.72 -19.91 -58.36
C PHE A 685 -6.95 -19.63 -59.66
N SER A 686 -6.90 -20.59 -60.59
CA SER A 686 -6.30 -20.42 -61.93
C SER A 686 -6.85 -19.20 -62.68
N ASP A 687 -8.11 -18.83 -62.42
CA ASP A 687 -8.78 -17.70 -63.07
C ASP A 687 -8.36 -16.33 -62.52
N TYR A 688 -7.84 -16.27 -61.28
CA TYR A 688 -7.49 -15.00 -60.61
C TYR A 688 -5.99 -14.72 -60.60
N THR A 689 -5.16 -15.74 -60.73
CA THR A 689 -3.71 -15.64 -60.54
C THR A 689 -2.94 -16.50 -61.53
N LYS A 690 -3.04 -16.25 -62.83
CA LYS A 690 -2.13 -16.89 -63.82
C LYS A 690 -0.61 -16.71 -63.55
N ARG A 691 -0.18 -15.98 -62.49
CA ARG A 691 1.24 -15.73 -62.14
C ARG A 691 1.56 -15.49 -60.63
N ASN A 692 0.75 -15.90 -59.64
CA ASN A 692 0.97 -15.46 -58.24
C ASN A 692 0.66 -16.51 -57.12
N ASP A 693 0.86 -17.81 -57.35
CA ASP A 693 0.54 -18.86 -56.36
C ASP A 693 1.41 -18.79 -55.09
N GLU A 694 2.69 -18.43 -55.24
CA GLU A 694 3.63 -18.23 -54.12
C GLU A 694 3.14 -17.18 -53.09
N CYS A 695 2.42 -16.15 -53.55
CA CYS A 695 1.97 -15.07 -52.68
C CYS A 695 0.80 -15.53 -51.78
N LEU A 696 -0.08 -16.39 -52.28
CA LEU A 696 -1.23 -16.90 -51.53
C LEU A 696 -0.80 -17.90 -50.45
N GLU A 697 0.08 -18.84 -50.80
CA GLU A 697 0.69 -19.78 -49.86
C GLU A 697 1.35 -19.02 -48.71
N GLU A 698 2.13 -17.99 -49.04
CA GLU A 698 2.83 -17.20 -48.04
C GLU A 698 1.90 -16.37 -47.15
N ILE A 699 0.78 -15.87 -47.69
CA ILE A 699 -0.24 -15.19 -46.89
C ILE A 699 -0.89 -16.18 -45.91
N VAL A 700 -1.15 -17.42 -46.32
CA VAL A 700 -1.66 -18.46 -45.41
C VAL A 700 -0.60 -18.80 -44.36
N TYR A 701 0.65 -19.06 -44.75
CA TYR A 701 1.76 -19.32 -43.82
C TYR A 701 2.02 -18.18 -42.84
N SER A 702 1.79 -16.92 -43.24
CA SER A 702 1.91 -15.76 -42.33
C SER A 702 0.97 -15.81 -41.12
N LYS A 703 -0.09 -16.63 -41.20
CA LYS A 703 -1.05 -16.90 -40.12
C LYS A 703 -0.61 -18.03 -39.21
N PHE A 704 0.51 -18.68 -39.50
CA PHE A 704 1.11 -19.71 -38.68
C PHE A 704 2.47 -19.25 -38.13
N VAL A 705 2.95 -19.95 -37.11
CA VAL A 705 4.29 -19.85 -36.54
C VAL A 705 4.90 -21.23 -36.66
N GLU A 706 6.00 -21.31 -37.41
CA GLU A 706 6.74 -22.55 -37.64
C GLU A 706 7.79 -22.75 -36.54
N LYS A 707 7.86 -23.96 -35.97
CA LYS A 707 8.97 -24.39 -35.11
C LYS A 707 9.09 -25.91 -35.16
N ASN A 708 10.28 -26.42 -35.49
CA ASN A 708 10.58 -27.85 -35.62
C ASN A 708 9.65 -28.56 -36.64
N GLY A 709 9.42 -27.96 -37.81
CA GLY A 709 8.57 -28.52 -38.88
C GLY A 709 7.05 -28.47 -38.61
N LYS A 710 6.61 -27.93 -37.47
CA LYS A 710 5.20 -27.83 -37.09
C LYS A 710 4.69 -26.39 -37.11
N LEU A 711 3.47 -26.21 -37.63
CA LEU A 711 2.81 -24.92 -37.78
C LEU A 711 1.70 -24.73 -36.74
N SER A 712 1.75 -23.60 -36.02
CA SER A 712 0.75 -23.21 -35.02
C SER A 712 0.09 -21.86 -35.33
N LEU A 713 -1.21 -21.71 -35.12
CA LEU A 713 -1.95 -20.50 -35.51
C LEU A 713 -1.54 -19.24 -34.73
N LYS A 714 -1.09 -18.23 -35.48
CA LYS A 714 -0.72 -16.89 -35.02
C LYS A 714 -1.99 -16.10 -34.65
N GLY A 715 -2.07 -15.65 -33.39
CA GLY A 715 -3.14 -14.76 -32.92
C GLY A 715 -4.30 -15.44 -32.18
N MET A 716 -4.20 -16.72 -31.80
CA MET A 716 -5.11 -17.29 -30.81
C MET A 716 -5.11 -16.44 -29.53
N ASN A 717 -6.28 -15.96 -29.12
CA ASN A 717 -6.44 -15.20 -27.87
C ASN A 717 -5.88 -16.01 -26.69
N LYS A 718 -5.03 -15.41 -25.86
CA LYS A 718 -4.44 -16.01 -24.65
C LYS A 718 -5.46 -16.78 -23.80
N HIS A 719 -6.70 -16.29 -23.72
CA HIS A 719 -7.78 -16.99 -23.03
C HIS A 719 -8.09 -18.37 -23.64
N LYS A 720 -8.22 -18.47 -24.97
CA LYS A 720 -8.50 -19.75 -25.64
C LYS A 720 -7.33 -20.73 -25.45
N LYS A 721 -6.09 -20.23 -25.54
CA LYS A 721 -4.88 -21.01 -25.26
C LYS A 721 -4.88 -21.57 -23.83
N PHE A 722 -5.16 -20.72 -22.84
CA PHE A 722 -5.20 -21.14 -21.43
C PHE A 722 -6.33 -22.13 -21.18
N LYS A 723 -7.52 -21.90 -21.75
CA LYS A 723 -8.67 -22.81 -21.66
C LYS A 723 -8.33 -24.21 -22.17
N ALA A 724 -7.68 -24.32 -23.33
CA ALA A 724 -7.24 -25.60 -23.87
C ALA A 724 -6.28 -26.34 -22.92
N ILE A 725 -5.33 -25.62 -22.31
CA ILE A 725 -4.38 -26.24 -21.37
C ILE A 725 -5.07 -26.71 -20.10
N PHE A 726 -5.92 -25.87 -19.50
CA PHE A 726 -6.65 -26.25 -18.29
C PHE A 726 -7.58 -27.43 -18.54
N LYS A 727 -8.26 -27.44 -19.68
CA LYS A 727 -9.12 -28.56 -20.08
C LYS A 727 -8.31 -29.85 -20.32
N ASN A 728 -7.15 -29.80 -20.94
CA ASN A 728 -6.49 -31.04 -21.34
C ASN A 728 -5.46 -31.57 -20.33
N TYR A 729 -4.88 -30.73 -19.46
CA TYR A 729 -3.73 -31.11 -18.63
C TYR A 729 -3.92 -30.91 -17.12
N PHE A 730 -5.04 -30.32 -16.70
CA PHE A 730 -5.33 -30.01 -15.30
C PHE A 730 -6.71 -30.52 -14.86
N SER A 731 -6.98 -31.80 -15.13
CA SER A 731 -8.23 -32.49 -14.74
C SER A 731 -8.48 -32.47 -13.22
N ASN A 732 -7.42 -32.60 -12.42
CA ASN A 732 -7.49 -32.54 -10.95
C ASN A 732 -7.47 -31.12 -10.37
N GLY A 733 -7.50 -30.10 -11.23
CA GLY A 733 -7.34 -28.69 -10.88
C GLY A 733 -5.91 -28.17 -11.02
N PHE A 734 -5.78 -26.85 -11.07
CA PHE A 734 -4.53 -26.11 -11.17
C PHE A 734 -4.25 -25.37 -9.86
N ASP A 735 -3.23 -25.78 -9.12
CA ASP A 735 -2.71 -25.06 -7.96
C ASP A 735 -1.68 -24.02 -8.42
N ARG A 736 -2.01 -22.73 -8.26
CA ARG A 736 -1.13 -21.63 -8.67
C ARG A 736 0.29 -21.72 -8.09
N LYS A 737 0.48 -22.31 -6.91
CA LYS A 737 1.80 -22.38 -6.26
C LYS A 737 2.63 -23.52 -6.84
N LYS A 738 2.01 -24.69 -7.07
CA LYS A 738 2.69 -25.92 -7.52
C LYS A 738 2.77 -26.01 -9.04
N ASP A 739 1.68 -25.69 -9.73
CA ASP A 739 1.48 -26.02 -11.13
C ASP A 739 1.86 -24.92 -12.11
N THR A 740 2.23 -23.71 -11.65
CA THR A 740 2.61 -22.61 -12.57
C THR A 740 3.73 -23.05 -13.53
N LYS A 741 4.75 -23.76 -13.05
CA LYS A 741 5.86 -24.23 -13.89
C LYS A 741 5.37 -25.26 -14.92
N LYS A 742 4.55 -26.21 -14.47
CA LYS A 742 3.93 -27.25 -15.31
C LYS A 742 3.06 -26.62 -16.40
N PHE A 743 2.25 -25.63 -16.05
CA PHE A 743 1.42 -24.88 -17.00
C PHE A 743 2.27 -24.16 -18.04
N LYS A 744 3.37 -23.49 -17.64
CA LYS A 744 4.29 -22.86 -18.59
C LYS A 744 4.92 -23.87 -19.54
N LYS A 745 5.35 -25.03 -19.03
CA LYS A 745 5.90 -26.12 -19.84
C LYS A 745 4.90 -26.57 -20.91
N TYR A 746 3.65 -26.84 -20.54
CA TYR A 746 2.60 -27.21 -21.50
C TYR A 746 2.28 -26.07 -22.46
N TYR A 747 2.18 -24.83 -21.98
CA TYR A 747 1.91 -23.68 -22.84
C TYR A 747 2.95 -23.53 -23.95
N CYS A 748 4.22 -23.81 -23.65
CA CYS A 748 5.30 -23.66 -24.63
C CYS A 748 5.43 -24.86 -25.54
N LYS A 749 5.20 -26.07 -24.99
CA LYS A 749 5.09 -27.29 -25.80
C LYS A 749 3.99 -27.17 -26.85
N ILE A 750 2.89 -26.49 -26.53
CA ILE A 750 1.68 -26.49 -27.34
C ILE A 750 1.59 -25.27 -28.27
N PHE A 751 1.99 -24.08 -27.82
CA PHE A 751 1.73 -22.82 -28.55
C PHE A 751 2.99 -22.08 -29.01
N CYS A 752 4.19 -22.62 -28.77
CA CYS A 752 5.48 -22.07 -29.21
C CYS A 752 5.70 -20.56 -28.90
N ASP A 753 4.98 -20.03 -27.90
CA ASP A 753 5.00 -18.62 -27.50
C ASP A 753 6.12 -18.35 -26.47
N ASN A 754 6.57 -17.10 -26.40
CA ASN A 754 7.63 -16.70 -25.48
C ASN A 754 7.19 -16.75 -23.99
N ILE A 755 7.89 -17.53 -23.15
CA ILE A 755 7.56 -17.84 -21.74
C ILE A 755 7.52 -16.58 -20.87
N ASP A 756 8.42 -15.65 -21.13
CA ASP A 756 8.73 -14.53 -20.23
C ASP A 756 7.54 -13.59 -20.03
N ASN A 757 6.57 -13.61 -20.95
CA ASN A 757 5.36 -12.80 -20.89
C ASN A 757 4.23 -13.42 -20.04
N ILE A 758 4.41 -14.61 -19.47
CA ILE A 758 3.38 -15.33 -18.70
C ILE A 758 3.78 -15.38 -17.22
N SER A 759 3.28 -14.43 -16.44
CA SER A 759 3.38 -14.46 -14.98
C SER A 759 2.22 -15.26 -14.36
N THR A 760 2.41 -15.80 -13.15
CA THR A 760 1.31 -16.41 -12.36
C THR A 760 0.12 -15.46 -12.21
N ARG A 761 0.39 -14.15 -12.06
CA ARG A 761 -0.64 -13.12 -11.99
C ARG A 761 -1.44 -13.03 -13.28
N ASN A 762 -0.80 -13.15 -14.44
CA ASN A 762 -1.48 -13.18 -15.74
C ASN A 762 -2.40 -14.40 -15.84
N ILE A 763 -1.93 -15.58 -15.43
CA ILE A 763 -2.71 -16.83 -15.38
C ILE A 763 -3.97 -16.65 -14.52
N VAL A 764 -3.81 -16.27 -13.25
CA VAL A 764 -4.93 -16.07 -12.33
C VAL A 764 -5.89 -14.98 -12.82
N SER A 765 -5.37 -13.88 -13.39
CA SER A 765 -6.22 -12.80 -13.91
C SER A 765 -7.09 -13.24 -15.08
N ILE A 766 -6.62 -14.19 -15.90
CA ILE A 766 -7.40 -14.71 -17.03
C ILE A 766 -8.47 -15.67 -16.54
N ILE A 767 -8.13 -16.56 -15.59
CA ILE A 767 -9.07 -17.48 -14.94
C ILE A 767 -10.20 -16.72 -14.25
N THR A 768 -9.87 -15.67 -13.49
CA THR A 768 -10.84 -14.94 -12.64
C THR A 768 -11.70 -13.91 -13.37
N ARG A 769 -11.38 -13.53 -14.62
CA ARG A 769 -12.12 -12.50 -15.38
C ARG A 769 -13.42 -12.99 -16.00
N ARG A 770 -13.54 -14.29 -16.28
CA ARG A 770 -14.74 -14.89 -16.89
C ARG A 770 -15.26 -15.98 -15.95
N ASN A 771 -16.17 -15.57 -15.07
CA ASN A 771 -16.66 -16.31 -13.91
C ASN A 771 -17.31 -17.69 -14.19
N ASN A 772 -17.48 -18.10 -15.44
CA ASN A 772 -18.29 -19.28 -15.77
C ASN A 772 -17.48 -20.44 -16.35
N ASP A 773 -16.18 -20.27 -16.67
CA ASP A 773 -15.36 -21.36 -17.23
C ASP A 773 -14.54 -22.12 -16.17
N TYR A 774 -14.39 -21.54 -14.97
CA TYR A 774 -13.54 -22.08 -13.91
C TYR A 774 -14.17 -21.98 -12.52
N LEU A 775 -13.93 -22.99 -11.70
CA LEU A 775 -14.34 -23.09 -10.30
C LEU A 775 -13.14 -22.85 -9.40
N ILE A 776 -13.39 -22.26 -8.23
CA ILE A 776 -12.38 -22.17 -7.17
C ILE A 776 -12.60 -23.39 -6.28
N ILE A 777 -11.73 -24.40 -6.38
CA ILE A 777 -11.86 -25.61 -5.55
C ILE A 777 -11.16 -25.46 -4.20
N ASP A 778 -10.15 -24.59 -4.12
CA ASP A 778 -9.52 -24.14 -2.87
C ASP A 778 -8.75 -22.82 -3.09
N ARG A 779 -8.09 -22.28 -2.07
CA ARG A 779 -7.36 -21.00 -2.07
C ARG A 779 -6.21 -20.98 -3.07
N GLY A 780 -6.54 -20.57 -4.30
CA GLY A 780 -5.60 -20.49 -5.41
C GLY A 780 -5.52 -21.77 -6.23
N VAL A 781 -6.49 -22.68 -6.05
CA VAL A 781 -6.65 -23.90 -6.84
C VAL A 781 -7.90 -23.75 -7.70
N TYR A 782 -7.77 -23.96 -9.01
CA TYR A 782 -8.83 -23.71 -9.99
C TYR A 782 -9.13 -24.94 -10.82
N LEU A 783 -10.40 -25.27 -11.01
CA LEU A 783 -10.84 -26.39 -11.84
C LEU A 783 -11.59 -25.87 -13.07
N HIS A 784 -11.37 -26.46 -14.25
CA HIS A 784 -12.15 -26.11 -15.43
C HIS A 784 -13.53 -26.78 -15.36
N LYS A 785 -14.59 -26.10 -15.82
CA LYS A 785 -15.97 -26.59 -15.70
C LYS A 785 -16.23 -27.97 -16.34
N ASP A 786 -15.49 -28.29 -17.41
CA ASP A 786 -15.63 -29.57 -18.13
C ASP A 786 -15.11 -30.77 -17.30
N HIS A 787 -14.45 -30.52 -16.17
CA HIS A 787 -13.98 -31.55 -15.22
C HIS A 787 -14.83 -31.60 -13.95
N ILE A 788 -16.00 -30.98 -13.96
CA ILE A 788 -16.96 -31.13 -12.86
C ILE A 788 -17.64 -32.48 -13.02
N ASN A 789 -17.50 -33.34 -12.02
CA ASN A 789 -18.18 -34.64 -11.96
C ASN A 789 -19.52 -34.59 -11.19
N VAL A 790 -19.84 -33.44 -10.60
CA VAL A 790 -21.07 -33.21 -9.81
C VAL A 790 -22.17 -32.70 -10.73
N LYS A 791 -23.34 -33.31 -10.69
CA LYS A 791 -24.54 -32.86 -11.43
C LYS A 791 -25.32 -31.84 -10.60
N LYS A 792 -26.34 -31.22 -11.20
CA LYS A 792 -27.14 -30.19 -10.53
C LYS A 792 -28.02 -30.81 -9.42
N GLU A 793 -28.54 -32.00 -9.70
CA GLU A 793 -29.43 -32.81 -8.87
C GLU A 793 -28.72 -33.25 -7.59
N ASP A 794 -27.43 -33.56 -7.68
CA ASP A 794 -26.58 -33.94 -6.54
C ASP A 794 -26.51 -32.88 -5.42
N LEU A 795 -26.85 -31.62 -5.72
CA LEU A 795 -26.80 -30.50 -4.78
C LEU A 795 -28.17 -30.13 -4.20
N GLU A 796 -29.25 -30.77 -4.61
CA GLU A 796 -30.62 -30.37 -4.26
C GLU A 796 -30.86 -30.35 -2.74
N ASP A 797 -30.39 -31.36 -2.01
CA ASP A 797 -30.52 -31.41 -0.55
C ASP A 797 -29.77 -30.26 0.13
N ILE A 798 -28.58 -29.92 -0.39
CA ILE A 798 -27.81 -28.76 0.10
C ILE A 798 -28.57 -27.47 -0.21
N ILE A 799 -29.20 -27.34 -1.39
CA ILE A 799 -30.00 -26.16 -1.74
C ILE A 799 -31.23 -26.03 -0.83
N LYS A 800 -31.98 -27.11 -0.61
CA LYS A 800 -33.12 -27.15 0.32
C LYS A 800 -32.67 -26.76 1.74
N ASN A 801 -31.52 -27.25 2.18
CA ASN A 801 -30.92 -26.89 3.47
C ASN A 801 -30.59 -25.37 3.53
N ILE A 802 -29.99 -24.79 2.48
CA ILE A 802 -29.73 -23.34 2.42
C ILE A 802 -31.02 -22.52 2.55
N GLU A 803 -32.08 -22.91 1.85
CA GLU A 803 -33.40 -22.24 1.93
C GLU A 803 -33.98 -22.36 3.34
N SER A 804 -34.00 -23.57 3.90
CA SER A 804 -34.42 -23.83 5.28
C SER A 804 -33.66 -22.99 6.30
N ILE A 805 -32.34 -22.85 6.18
CA ILE A 805 -31.54 -22.00 7.08
C ILE A 805 -31.96 -20.53 6.93
N PHE A 806 -32.12 -20.03 5.69
CA PHE A 806 -32.53 -18.64 5.47
C PHE A 806 -33.94 -18.34 6.01
N ASP A 807 -34.86 -19.31 5.95
CA ASP A 807 -36.24 -19.12 6.38
C ASP A 807 -36.41 -19.36 7.89
N LYS A 808 -35.91 -20.48 8.43
CA LYS A 808 -36.07 -20.83 9.85
C LYS A 808 -35.22 -19.97 10.78
N GLU A 809 -34.00 -19.61 10.39
CA GLU A 809 -33.09 -18.84 11.26
C GLU A 809 -33.14 -17.33 11.03
N ASN A 810 -33.94 -16.87 10.05
CA ASN A 810 -34.05 -15.46 9.67
C ASN A 810 -32.69 -14.77 9.45
N ILE A 811 -31.80 -15.44 8.71
CA ILE A 811 -30.51 -14.89 8.29
C ILE A 811 -30.53 -14.57 6.79
N TYR A 812 -29.79 -13.54 6.37
CA TYR A 812 -29.73 -13.11 4.96
C TYR A 812 -28.43 -13.51 4.25
N GLN A 813 -27.45 -14.01 5.02
CA GLN A 813 -26.15 -14.43 4.51
C GLN A 813 -25.61 -15.64 5.28
N ILE A 814 -25.01 -16.57 4.55
CA ILE A 814 -24.34 -17.77 5.09
C ILE A 814 -22.92 -17.84 4.52
N PHE A 815 -21.95 -18.11 5.39
CA PHE A 815 -20.62 -18.48 4.94
C PHE A 815 -20.60 -19.97 4.58
N CYS A 816 -20.20 -20.32 3.35
CA CYS A 816 -20.31 -21.69 2.83
C CYS A 816 -19.53 -22.75 3.62
N LYS A 817 -18.66 -22.35 4.56
CA LYS A 817 -18.06 -23.26 5.54
C LYS A 817 -19.10 -24.03 6.35
N ARG A 818 -20.15 -23.34 6.83
CA ARG A 818 -21.23 -23.98 7.59
C ARG A 818 -21.88 -25.06 6.74
N LEU A 819 -22.31 -24.71 5.54
CA LEU A 819 -22.97 -25.65 4.62
C LEU A 819 -22.10 -26.88 4.30
N TYR A 820 -20.78 -26.66 4.16
CA TYR A 820 -19.84 -27.75 3.95
C TYR A 820 -19.71 -28.67 5.17
N GLU A 821 -19.70 -28.11 6.38
CA GLU A 821 -19.62 -28.88 7.63
C GLU A 821 -20.94 -29.60 7.93
N ASP A 822 -22.08 -28.94 7.70
CA ASP A 822 -23.42 -29.51 7.88
C ASP A 822 -23.74 -30.63 6.87
N ASN A 823 -22.99 -30.72 5.76
CA ASN A 823 -23.21 -31.70 4.69
C ASN A 823 -21.89 -32.43 4.33
N ILE A 824 -21.05 -32.72 5.32
CA ILE A 824 -19.70 -33.24 5.11
C ILE A 824 -19.69 -34.59 4.39
N GLU A 825 -20.64 -35.48 4.72
CA GLU A 825 -20.78 -36.81 4.14
C GLU A 825 -21.13 -36.73 2.64
N THR A 826 -22.17 -35.95 2.32
CA THR A 826 -22.55 -35.64 0.93
C THR A 826 -21.40 -34.99 0.16
N CYS A 827 -20.71 -34.03 0.77
CA CYS A 827 -19.53 -33.40 0.15
C CYS A 827 -18.41 -34.42 -0.12
N ASN A 828 -18.13 -35.33 0.80
CA ASN A 828 -17.12 -36.38 0.63
C ASN A 828 -17.50 -37.35 -0.48
N ARG A 829 -18.77 -37.82 -0.51
CA ARG A 829 -19.32 -38.70 -1.57
C ARG A 829 -19.19 -38.06 -2.95
N LEU A 830 -19.52 -36.77 -3.05
CA LEU A 830 -19.42 -35.99 -4.30
C LEU A 830 -18.00 -35.50 -4.61
N LYS A 831 -16.98 -35.88 -3.82
CA LYS A 831 -15.58 -35.45 -3.97
C LYS A 831 -15.42 -33.91 -3.95
N ILE A 832 -16.28 -33.21 -3.22
CA ILE A 832 -16.22 -31.77 -3.00
C ILE A 832 -15.14 -31.48 -1.94
N LYS A 833 -13.95 -31.09 -2.41
CA LYS A 833 -12.76 -30.92 -1.55
C LYS A 833 -12.77 -29.76 -0.54
N SER A 834 -13.64 -28.76 -0.70
CA SER A 834 -13.69 -27.61 0.22
C SER A 834 -14.98 -26.80 0.13
N TYR A 835 -15.23 -25.93 1.11
CA TYR A 835 -16.31 -24.94 1.04
C TYR A 835 -16.16 -23.88 -0.08
N TYR A 836 -14.97 -23.67 -0.66
CA TYR A 836 -14.85 -22.87 -1.89
C TYR A 836 -15.35 -23.66 -3.09
N HIS A 837 -15.07 -24.97 -3.11
CA HIS A 837 -15.55 -25.86 -4.15
C HIS A 837 -17.07 -25.92 -4.14
N LEU A 838 -17.67 -26.17 -2.97
CA LEU A 838 -19.12 -26.15 -2.79
C LEU A 838 -19.73 -24.82 -3.21
N HIS A 839 -19.16 -23.69 -2.76
CA HIS A 839 -19.62 -22.35 -3.16
C HIS A 839 -19.59 -22.15 -4.69
N SER A 840 -18.53 -22.60 -5.35
CA SER A 840 -18.38 -22.46 -6.81
C SER A 840 -19.38 -23.33 -7.56
N LEU A 841 -19.66 -24.55 -7.08
CA LEU A 841 -20.66 -25.46 -7.65
C LEU A 841 -22.06 -24.88 -7.53
N ILE A 842 -22.46 -24.45 -6.32
CA ILE A 842 -23.78 -23.83 -6.08
C ILE A 842 -23.95 -22.57 -6.96
N LYS A 843 -22.91 -21.73 -7.07
CA LYS A 843 -22.93 -20.55 -7.93
C LYS A 843 -23.12 -20.89 -9.42
N ILE A 844 -22.55 -22.00 -9.91
CA ILE A 844 -22.66 -22.40 -11.31
C ILE A 844 -24.01 -23.03 -11.62
N PHE A 845 -24.48 -23.94 -10.77
CA PHE A 845 -25.73 -24.68 -11.00
C PHE A 845 -26.99 -23.89 -10.60
N TYR A 846 -26.87 -22.97 -9.63
CA TYR A 846 -27.97 -22.17 -9.10
C TYR A 846 -27.66 -20.66 -9.10
N PRO A 847 -27.27 -20.05 -10.24
CA PRO A 847 -26.79 -18.66 -10.30
C PRO A 847 -27.85 -17.61 -9.99
N LYS A 848 -29.14 -17.93 -10.19
CA LYS A 848 -30.29 -17.03 -9.97
C LYS A 848 -31.00 -17.26 -8.64
N LYS A 849 -30.79 -18.43 -8.01
CA LYS A 849 -31.47 -18.84 -6.77
C LYS A 849 -30.96 -18.03 -5.57
N PHE A 850 -29.67 -17.74 -5.56
CA PHE A 850 -28.99 -16.95 -4.52
C PHE A 850 -28.12 -15.85 -5.12
N TYR A 851 -27.65 -14.94 -4.27
CA TYR A 851 -26.75 -13.87 -4.66
C TYR A 851 -25.31 -14.13 -4.15
N TYR A 852 -24.32 -13.89 -5.02
CA TYR A 852 -22.91 -14.30 -4.80
C TYR A 852 -21.91 -13.15 -5.00
N PRO A 853 -21.93 -12.09 -4.17
CA PRO A 853 -21.08 -10.91 -4.36
C PRO A 853 -19.60 -11.22 -4.08
N LYS A 854 -19.34 -12.15 -3.16
CA LYS A 854 -17.99 -12.48 -2.69
C LYS A 854 -17.90 -13.96 -2.37
N SER A 855 -16.93 -14.67 -2.94
CA SER A 855 -16.67 -16.04 -2.52
C SER A 855 -16.02 -16.07 -1.13
N PRO A 856 -16.40 -17.01 -0.24
CA PRO A 856 -17.41 -18.07 -0.39
C PRO A 856 -18.71 -17.77 0.38
N TRP A 857 -19.33 -16.61 0.13
CA TRP A 857 -20.60 -16.20 0.76
C TRP A 857 -21.77 -16.47 -0.17
N ILE A 858 -22.89 -16.87 0.43
CA ILE A 858 -24.19 -17.07 -0.21
C ILE A 858 -25.18 -16.13 0.48
N TYR A 859 -25.95 -15.38 -0.31
CA TYR A 859 -26.94 -14.42 0.16
C TYR A 859 -28.33 -14.75 -0.39
N LYS A 860 -29.38 -14.43 0.37
CA LYS A 860 -30.77 -14.55 -0.07
C LYS A 860 -31.03 -13.63 -1.27
N SER A 861 -31.77 -14.09 -2.28
CA SER A 861 -31.89 -13.47 -3.61
C SER A 861 -32.55 -12.09 -3.66
N ASN A 862 -33.23 -11.64 -2.59
CA ASN A 862 -34.03 -10.40 -2.60
C ASN A 862 -33.63 -9.34 -1.55
N ASN A 863 -32.65 -9.60 -0.68
CA ASN A 863 -32.29 -8.70 0.44
C ASN A 863 -30.81 -8.31 0.43
N TYR A 864 -30.37 -7.60 -0.61
CA TYR A 864 -28.98 -7.17 -0.69
C TYR A 864 -28.77 -5.71 -0.29
N GLU A 865 -28.51 -5.51 1.01
CA GLU A 865 -27.65 -4.42 1.45
C GLU A 865 -26.26 -4.99 1.75
N PHE A 866 -25.23 -4.46 1.09
CA PHE A 866 -23.87 -4.89 1.37
C PHE A 866 -23.47 -4.42 2.77
N SER A 867 -23.56 -5.32 3.74
CA SER A 867 -23.10 -5.08 5.09
C SER A 867 -21.63 -5.46 5.24
N THR A 868 -20.93 -4.69 6.07
CA THR A 868 -19.60 -5.07 6.53
C THR A 868 -19.73 -6.00 7.72
N ARG A 869 -18.68 -6.78 8.02
CA ARG A 869 -18.68 -7.62 9.23
C ARG A 869 -18.88 -6.81 10.51
N GLU A 870 -18.34 -5.58 10.52
CA GLU A 870 -18.50 -4.66 11.65
C GLU A 870 -19.96 -4.22 11.80
N SER A 871 -20.63 -3.83 10.71
CA SER A 871 -22.05 -3.49 10.76
C SER A 871 -22.91 -4.68 11.19
N ASP A 872 -22.63 -5.90 10.71
CA ASP A 872 -23.39 -7.09 11.13
C ASP A 872 -23.29 -7.32 12.65
N ILE A 873 -22.07 -7.19 13.21
CA ILE A 873 -21.86 -7.33 14.65
C ILE A 873 -22.54 -6.19 15.40
N ILE A 874 -22.46 -4.96 14.91
CA ILE A 874 -23.12 -3.80 15.52
C ILE A 874 -24.64 -4.02 15.55
N ASP A 875 -25.25 -4.41 14.44
CA ASP A 875 -26.70 -4.62 14.36
C ASP A 875 -27.14 -5.80 15.21
N PHE A 876 -26.31 -6.84 15.35
CA PHE A 876 -26.54 -7.88 16.34
C PHE A 876 -26.50 -7.34 17.77
N LEU A 877 -25.49 -6.54 18.12
CA LEU A 877 -25.39 -5.95 19.46
C LEU A 877 -26.54 -4.97 19.75
N LYS A 878 -27.03 -4.21 18.77
CA LYS A 878 -28.19 -3.30 18.92
C LYS A 878 -29.46 -4.02 19.34
N LYS A 879 -29.64 -5.27 18.93
CA LYS A 879 -30.79 -6.09 19.36
C LYS A 879 -30.78 -6.38 20.86
N PHE A 880 -29.62 -6.22 21.51
CA PHE A 880 -29.47 -6.43 22.94
C PHE A 880 -29.16 -5.10 23.61
N ASN A 881 -30.11 -4.56 24.38
CA ASN A 881 -29.92 -3.37 25.22
C ASN A 881 -29.02 -3.64 26.45
N LYS A 882 -28.12 -4.63 26.38
CA LYS A 882 -27.20 -5.01 27.46
C LYS A 882 -25.89 -5.59 26.92
N PRO A 883 -24.80 -5.57 27.70
CA PRO A 883 -23.55 -6.24 27.37
C PRO A 883 -23.72 -7.72 27.01
N ILE A 884 -23.10 -8.15 25.91
CA ILE A 884 -23.20 -9.51 25.40
C ILE A 884 -21.90 -10.28 25.54
N ASN A 885 -22.01 -11.53 25.99
CA ASN A 885 -20.87 -12.46 26.09
C ASN A 885 -20.38 -12.86 24.69
N TYR A 886 -19.06 -12.90 24.52
CA TYR A 886 -18.35 -13.42 23.37
C TYR A 886 -18.87 -14.77 22.91
N ASP A 887 -19.24 -15.65 23.85
CA ASP A 887 -19.72 -16.99 23.53
C ASP A 887 -21.06 -16.94 22.77
N LEU A 888 -21.94 -15.96 23.08
CA LEU A 888 -23.17 -15.72 22.33
C LEU A 888 -22.88 -15.14 20.93
N ILE A 889 -21.93 -14.20 20.83
CA ILE A 889 -21.48 -13.65 19.53
C ILE A 889 -20.86 -14.77 18.67
N LYS A 890 -20.07 -15.65 19.29
CA LYS A 890 -19.49 -16.82 18.63
C LYS A 890 -20.59 -17.77 18.16
N LYS A 891 -21.59 -18.06 18.99
CA LYS A 891 -22.74 -18.90 18.61
C LYS A 891 -23.47 -18.31 17.40
N GLU A 892 -23.76 -17.01 17.40
CA GLU A 892 -24.44 -16.35 16.27
C GLU A 892 -23.59 -16.35 14.99
N PHE A 893 -22.35 -15.85 15.06
CA PHE A 893 -21.60 -15.58 13.84
C PHE A 893 -20.77 -16.78 13.37
N VAL A 894 -20.14 -17.51 14.28
CA VAL A 894 -19.24 -18.62 13.93
C VAL A 894 -20.03 -19.90 13.72
N GLU A 895 -20.94 -20.23 14.64
CA GLU A 895 -21.69 -21.49 14.60
C GLU A 895 -22.89 -21.35 13.65
N LYS A 896 -23.82 -20.41 13.88
CA LYS A 896 -24.96 -20.21 12.97
C LYS A 896 -24.58 -19.62 11.62
N ARG A 897 -23.76 -18.57 11.52
CA ARG A 897 -23.45 -17.98 10.19
C ARG A 897 -22.22 -18.60 9.50
N GLY A 898 -21.52 -19.54 10.15
CA GLY A 898 -20.33 -20.20 9.60
C GLY A 898 -19.07 -19.34 9.53
N TRP A 899 -19.02 -18.18 10.19
CA TRP A 899 -17.85 -17.30 10.14
C TRP A 899 -16.64 -17.99 10.74
N LYS A 900 -15.44 -17.59 10.33
CA LYS A 900 -14.22 -18.01 11.04
C LYS A 900 -14.03 -17.16 12.28
N LYS A 901 -13.46 -17.72 13.36
CA LYS A 901 -13.19 -16.99 14.62
C LYS A 901 -12.49 -15.64 14.40
N TYR A 902 -11.49 -15.57 13.51
CA TYR A 902 -10.79 -14.31 13.20
C TYR A 902 -11.66 -13.25 12.51
N MET A 903 -12.82 -13.62 11.94
CA MET A 903 -13.75 -12.66 11.34
C MET A 903 -14.48 -11.81 12.38
N LEU A 904 -14.43 -12.22 13.66
CA LEU A 904 -14.88 -11.43 14.82
C LEU A 904 -13.87 -10.36 15.25
N HIS A 905 -12.79 -10.15 14.49
CA HIS A 905 -11.82 -9.10 14.75
C HIS A 905 -12.40 -7.69 14.98
N PRO A 906 -13.52 -7.27 14.34
CA PRO A 906 -14.14 -5.98 14.64
C PRO A 906 -14.46 -5.75 16.13
N LEU A 907 -14.69 -6.82 16.92
CA LEU A 907 -14.87 -6.71 18.38
C LEU A 907 -13.68 -6.03 19.10
N TYR A 908 -12.49 -6.04 18.50
CA TYR A 908 -11.26 -5.49 19.08
C TYR A 908 -10.77 -4.21 18.40
N THR A 909 -11.27 -3.92 17.19
CA THR A 909 -10.77 -2.81 16.37
C THR A 909 -11.81 -1.77 15.98
N SER A 910 -13.10 -2.08 16.16
CA SER A 910 -14.16 -1.10 15.97
C SER A 910 -14.05 0.00 17.02
N ASN A 911 -14.35 1.24 16.61
CA ASN A 911 -14.49 2.36 17.55
C ASN A 911 -15.88 2.40 18.21
N GLU A 912 -16.85 1.71 17.62
CA GLU A 912 -18.25 1.62 18.07
C GLU A 912 -18.48 0.44 19.00
N ILE A 913 -17.66 -0.61 18.93
CA ILE A 913 -17.76 -1.76 19.83
C ILE A 913 -16.74 -1.61 20.94
N ILE A 914 -17.21 -1.64 22.18
CA ILE A 914 -16.41 -1.56 23.39
C ILE A 914 -16.47 -2.86 24.17
N ARG A 915 -15.32 -3.29 24.68
CA ARG A 915 -15.24 -4.38 25.64
C ARG A 915 -15.56 -3.85 27.04
N VAL A 916 -16.73 -4.18 27.55
CA VAL A 916 -17.20 -3.72 28.85
C VAL A 916 -16.82 -4.65 30.01
N ASP A 917 -16.42 -5.89 29.73
CA ASP A 917 -15.89 -6.82 30.74
C ASP A 917 -15.03 -7.94 30.11
N ILE A 918 -14.58 -8.91 30.90
CA ILE A 918 -13.97 -10.14 30.41
C ILE A 918 -14.97 -10.85 29.49
N LYS A 919 -14.60 -10.97 28.21
CA LYS A 919 -15.44 -11.56 27.15
C LYS A 919 -16.80 -10.88 26.95
N LYS A 920 -17.09 -9.69 27.51
CA LYS A 920 -18.35 -8.99 27.26
C LYS A 920 -18.15 -7.76 26.39
N TYR A 921 -19.00 -7.60 25.38
CA TYR A 921 -18.96 -6.52 24.40
C TYR A 921 -20.27 -5.75 24.39
N PHE A 922 -20.20 -4.46 24.12
CA PHE A 922 -21.36 -3.59 24.04
C PHE A 922 -21.10 -2.48 23.01
N LEU A 923 -22.14 -1.74 22.68
CA LEU A 923 -22.03 -0.59 21.80
C LEU A 923 -21.66 0.65 22.59
N ARG A 924 -20.74 1.43 22.03
CA ARG A 924 -20.27 2.66 22.62
C ARG A 924 -21.34 3.75 22.56
N SER A 925 -22.11 3.81 21.47
CA SER A 925 -23.24 4.74 21.33
C SER A 925 -24.27 4.58 22.44
N GLU A 926 -24.45 3.36 22.93
CA GLU A 926 -25.42 3.01 23.97
C GLU A 926 -24.87 3.23 25.39
N LEU A 927 -23.58 3.55 25.55
CA LEU A 927 -23.04 4.01 26.82
C LEU A 927 -23.45 5.47 27.02
N ASN A 928 -24.58 5.70 27.69
CA ASN A 928 -25.08 7.02 28.12
C ASN A 928 -24.19 7.68 29.20
N ILE A 929 -22.91 7.84 28.91
CA ILE A 929 -21.92 8.41 29.83
C ILE A 929 -21.81 9.90 29.53
N LYS A 930 -22.29 10.72 30.47
CA LYS A 930 -22.17 12.17 30.40
C LYS A 930 -20.69 12.59 30.41
N SER A 931 -20.34 13.62 29.65
CA SER A 931 -18.95 14.07 29.45
C SER A 931 -18.29 14.61 30.73
N ASP A 932 -19.08 15.23 31.61
CA ASP A 932 -18.67 15.72 32.93
C ASP A 932 -18.06 14.62 33.82
N ILE A 933 -18.62 13.40 33.76
CA ILE A 933 -18.11 12.24 34.51
C ILE A 933 -16.70 11.88 34.04
N LEU A 934 -16.48 11.90 32.71
CA LEU A 934 -15.18 11.63 32.11
C LEU A 934 -14.18 12.73 32.42
N ASP A 935 -14.59 14.00 32.35
CA ASP A 935 -13.73 15.14 32.66
C ASP A 935 -13.27 15.12 34.13
N ASN A 936 -14.19 14.82 35.06
CA ASN A 936 -13.86 14.69 36.48
C ASN A 936 -12.92 13.50 36.74
N LEU A 937 -13.13 12.37 36.04
CA LEU A 937 -12.25 11.21 36.10
C LEU A 937 -10.85 11.53 35.56
N ILE A 938 -10.77 12.21 34.41
CA ILE A 938 -9.52 12.66 33.79
C ILE A 938 -8.76 13.59 34.73
N LYS A 939 -9.43 14.59 35.32
CA LYS A 939 -8.85 15.47 36.35
C LYS A 939 -8.29 14.69 37.53
N LYS A 940 -9.05 13.70 38.05
CA LYS A 940 -8.61 12.83 39.15
C LYS A 940 -7.40 11.97 38.77
N ILE A 941 -7.36 11.42 37.55
CA ILE A 941 -6.23 10.65 37.02
C ILE A 941 -4.98 11.54 36.93
N ARG A 942 -5.11 12.74 36.36
CA ARG A 942 -4.01 13.71 36.24
C ARG A 942 -3.44 14.09 37.61
N LYS A 943 -4.29 14.41 38.60
CA LYS A 943 -3.83 14.71 39.97
C LYS A 943 -3.02 13.54 40.56
N ARG A 944 -3.43 12.30 40.29
CA ARG A 944 -2.70 11.11 40.76
C ARG A 944 -1.39 10.86 40.01
N LEU A 945 -1.36 11.15 38.71
CA LEU A 945 -0.15 11.00 37.89
C LEU A 945 0.91 12.06 38.21
N LYS A 946 0.50 13.28 38.59
CA LYS A 946 1.45 14.31 39.09
C LYS A 946 2.29 13.80 40.27
N ASN A 947 1.67 13.04 41.16
CA ASN A 947 2.35 12.51 42.36
C ASN A 947 2.98 11.12 42.11
N ARG A 948 2.69 10.48 40.96
CA ARG A 948 3.03 9.07 40.71
C ARG A 948 3.21 8.79 39.22
N GLU A 949 4.30 8.11 38.87
CA GLU A 949 4.53 7.66 37.48
C GLU A 949 3.41 6.75 36.93
N ILE A 950 2.69 6.02 37.79
CA ILE A 950 1.75 4.94 37.39
C ILE A 950 0.48 4.98 38.23
N VAL A 951 -0.68 4.83 37.58
CA VAL A 951 -1.98 4.70 38.23
C VAL A 951 -2.71 3.46 37.70
N SER A 952 -3.43 2.75 38.59
CA SER A 952 -4.24 1.59 38.23
C SER A 952 -5.71 1.99 38.04
N ILE A 953 -6.25 1.74 36.84
CA ILE A 953 -7.68 1.99 36.55
C ILE A 953 -8.59 1.12 37.42
N LYS A 954 -8.14 -0.09 37.77
CA LYS A 954 -8.86 -0.97 38.71
C LYS A 954 -9.05 -0.27 40.04
N LYS A 955 -7.98 0.30 40.60
CA LYS A 955 -8.04 1.02 41.87
C LYS A 955 -9.02 2.21 41.79
N ILE A 956 -8.94 3.01 40.72
CA ILE A 956 -9.86 4.13 40.52
C ILE A 956 -11.32 3.67 40.46
N TYR A 957 -11.59 2.59 39.73
CA TYR A 957 -12.94 2.03 39.62
C TYR A 957 -13.47 1.52 40.96
N TYR A 958 -12.69 0.70 41.68
CA TYR A 958 -13.13 0.08 42.93
C TYR A 958 -13.34 1.08 44.07
N GLU A 959 -12.63 2.21 44.09
CA GLU A 959 -12.87 3.30 45.06
C GLU A 959 -14.28 3.92 44.96
N LYS A 960 -14.90 3.86 43.77
CA LYS A 960 -16.24 4.44 43.52
C LYS A 960 -17.10 3.48 42.69
N LYS A 961 -17.03 2.18 42.99
CA LYS A 961 -17.67 1.11 42.19
C LYS A 961 -19.17 1.34 42.01
N ALA A 962 -19.89 1.65 43.09
CA ALA A 962 -21.33 1.91 43.06
C ALA A 962 -21.66 3.10 42.14
N TYR A 963 -20.97 4.23 42.32
CA TYR A 963 -21.12 5.42 41.48
C TYR A 963 -20.91 5.12 39.99
N TYR A 964 -19.84 4.42 39.61
CA TYR A 964 -19.58 4.11 38.20
C TYR A 964 -20.64 3.18 37.60
N LYS A 965 -21.11 2.18 38.37
CA LYS A 965 -22.20 1.30 37.92
C LYS A 965 -23.49 2.08 37.66
N ILE A 966 -23.88 2.98 38.56
CA ILE A 966 -25.07 3.85 38.40
C ILE A 966 -24.95 4.71 37.13
N LYS A 967 -23.73 5.12 36.77
CA LYS A 967 -23.44 5.89 35.55
C LYS A 967 -23.22 5.03 34.29
N GLY A 968 -23.60 3.75 34.31
CA GLY A 968 -23.50 2.86 33.15
C GLY A 968 -22.09 2.30 32.86
N ILE A 969 -21.12 2.48 33.77
CA ILE A 969 -19.77 1.92 33.66
C ILE A 969 -19.73 0.61 34.44
N TYR A 970 -19.95 -0.50 33.75
CA TYR A 970 -20.15 -1.82 34.36
C TYR A 970 -18.92 -2.45 35.03
N SER A 971 -17.71 -2.06 34.61
CA SER A 971 -16.47 -2.63 35.13
C SER A 971 -15.28 -1.68 34.97
N SER A 972 -14.16 -2.01 35.62
CA SER A 972 -12.89 -1.32 35.38
C SER A 972 -12.35 -1.53 33.96
N TYR A 973 -12.73 -2.61 33.26
CA TYR A 973 -12.42 -2.79 31.84
C TYR A 973 -13.20 -1.80 30.98
N CYS A 974 -14.51 -1.65 31.24
CA CYS A 974 -15.35 -0.66 30.58
C CYS A 974 -14.72 0.74 30.73
N LEU A 975 -14.40 1.13 31.97
CA LEU A 975 -13.78 2.42 32.26
C LEU A 975 -12.45 2.63 31.51
N TYR A 976 -11.62 1.60 31.44
CA TYR A 976 -10.35 1.65 30.71
C TYR A 976 -10.54 1.84 29.21
N GLU A 977 -11.45 1.08 28.59
CA GLU A 977 -11.71 1.20 27.15
C GLU A 977 -12.38 2.53 26.79
N ILE A 978 -13.29 3.04 27.65
CA ILE A 978 -13.86 4.39 27.49
C ILE A 978 -12.74 5.44 27.48
N LEU A 979 -11.84 5.40 28.47
CA LEU A 979 -10.71 6.33 28.53
C LEU A 979 -9.77 6.20 27.33
N LYS A 980 -9.43 4.97 26.93
CA LYS A 980 -8.56 4.71 25.77
C LYS A 980 -9.15 5.22 24.46
N SER A 981 -10.48 5.15 24.35
CA SER A 981 -11.23 5.65 23.20
C SER A 981 -11.38 7.18 23.20
N ASN A 982 -11.09 7.83 24.33
CA ASN A 982 -11.08 9.27 24.49
C ASN A 982 -9.67 9.77 24.16
N LYS A 983 -9.53 10.60 23.12
CA LYS A 983 -8.21 11.04 22.60
C LYS A 983 -7.56 12.12 23.46
N ASP A 984 -7.67 12.02 24.78
CA ASP A 984 -6.98 12.92 25.68
C ASP A 984 -5.48 12.62 25.65
N VAL A 985 -4.68 13.64 25.31
CA VAL A 985 -3.23 13.55 25.10
C VAL A 985 -2.47 13.57 26.45
N SER A 986 -3.16 13.72 27.58
CA SER A 986 -2.51 13.94 28.89
C SER A 986 -1.96 12.70 29.58
N PHE A 987 -2.40 11.49 29.22
CA PHE A 987 -1.88 10.24 29.79
C PHE A 987 -1.96 9.08 28.80
N TYR A 988 -1.16 8.05 29.02
CA TYR A 988 -1.01 6.91 28.14
C TYR A 988 -1.58 5.62 28.76
N LEU A 989 -2.35 4.85 27.98
CA LEU A 989 -2.99 3.59 28.40
C LEU A 989 -2.42 2.40 27.60
N PRO A 990 -1.21 1.90 27.94
CA PRO A 990 -0.56 0.84 27.16
C PRO A 990 -1.26 -0.50 27.27
N LYS A 991 -1.66 -0.88 28.50
CA LYS A 991 -2.25 -2.18 28.79
C LYS A 991 -3.02 -2.11 30.10
N TYR A 992 -4.25 -2.62 30.08
CA TYR A 992 -5.05 -2.78 31.28
C TYR A 992 -4.29 -3.55 32.38
N PRO A 993 -4.32 -3.11 33.66
CA PRO A 993 -5.10 -2.00 34.20
C PRO A 993 -4.31 -0.68 34.34
N ILE A 994 -3.23 -0.48 33.59
CA ILE A 994 -2.24 0.58 33.85
C ILE A 994 -2.54 1.85 33.05
N ILE A 995 -2.40 2.98 33.73
CA ILE A 995 -2.39 4.33 33.18
C ILE A 995 -1.05 4.96 33.56
N LEU A 996 -0.43 5.65 32.62
CA LEU A 996 0.88 6.28 32.77
C LEU A 996 0.83 7.75 32.43
N ASP A 997 1.78 8.49 32.97
CA ASP A 997 2.06 9.82 32.46
C ASP A 997 2.50 9.75 30.99
N LYS A 998 2.10 10.74 30.18
CA LYS A 998 2.40 10.82 28.74
C LYS A 998 3.90 10.82 28.43
N TYR A 999 4.76 11.20 29.38
CA TYR A 999 6.22 11.23 29.20
C TYR A 999 6.89 9.86 29.39
N ILE A 1000 6.14 8.82 29.77
CA ILE A 1000 6.66 7.48 30.00
C ILE A 1000 6.40 6.61 28.76
N ASP A 1001 7.34 6.66 27.82
CA ASP A 1001 7.17 6.00 26.51
C ASP A 1001 7.21 4.46 26.55
N ASN A 1002 7.73 3.84 27.62
CA ASN A 1002 7.93 2.38 27.67
C ASN A 1002 7.79 1.79 29.08
N PHE A 1003 6.56 1.65 29.55
CA PHE A 1003 6.30 0.94 30.79
C PHE A 1003 6.42 -0.58 30.62
N ASN A 1004 7.37 -1.15 31.35
CA ASN A 1004 7.48 -2.57 31.54
C ASN A 1004 7.28 -2.87 33.03
N LYS A 1005 6.30 -3.72 33.35
CA LYS A 1005 5.99 -4.14 34.72
C LYS A 1005 7.24 -4.69 35.44
N LYS A 1006 8.09 -5.45 34.75
CA LYS A 1006 9.35 -5.97 35.28
C LYS A 1006 10.31 -4.83 35.65
N ARG A 1007 10.47 -3.85 34.76
CA ARG A 1007 11.33 -2.68 34.99
C ARG A 1007 10.82 -1.82 36.15
N ALA A 1008 9.52 -1.73 36.34
CA ALA A 1008 8.92 -0.98 37.45
C ALA A 1008 9.25 -1.61 38.81
N ILE A 1009 9.14 -2.93 38.93
CA ILE A 1009 9.52 -3.67 40.15
C ILE A 1009 11.02 -3.54 40.40
N LEU A 1010 11.84 -3.75 39.37
CA LEU A 1010 13.30 -3.58 39.47
C LEU A 1010 13.70 -2.18 39.93
N LYS A 1011 13.13 -1.13 39.31
CA LYS A 1011 13.38 0.26 39.72
C LYS A 1011 12.93 0.52 41.15
N PHE A 1012 11.80 -0.04 41.58
CA PHE A 1012 11.31 0.12 42.94
C PHE A 1012 12.28 -0.49 43.96
N ILE A 1013 12.69 -1.75 43.77
CA ILE A 1013 13.64 -2.42 44.67
C ILE A 1013 14.99 -1.72 44.64
N LYS A 1014 15.49 -1.33 43.46
CA LYS A 1014 16.76 -0.59 43.33
C LYS A 1014 16.74 0.74 44.10
N ARG A 1015 15.66 1.52 43.97
CA ARG A 1015 15.50 2.84 44.62
C ARG A 1015 15.45 2.77 46.14
N LYS A 1016 15.08 1.62 46.73
CA LYS A 1016 15.06 1.46 48.19
C LYS A 1016 16.44 1.39 48.83
N ASN A 1017 17.49 1.21 48.02
CA ASN A 1017 18.88 1.21 48.46
C ASN A 1017 19.20 0.25 49.63
N GLY A 1018 18.45 -0.85 49.74
CA GLY A 1018 18.58 -1.86 50.80
C GLY A 1018 17.57 -2.99 50.62
N PRO A 1019 17.48 -3.93 51.58
CA PRO A 1019 16.46 -4.99 51.59
C PRO A 1019 15.05 -4.43 51.56
N VAL A 1020 14.18 -5.12 50.85
CA VAL A 1020 12.77 -4.77 50.73
C VAL A 1020 11.92 -5.97 51.09
N PHE A 1021 11.16 -5.83 52.18
CA PHE A 1021 10.18 -6.82 52.58
C PHE A 1021 9.15 -7.10 51.47
N PHE A 1022 8.79 -8.36 51.31
CA PHE A 1022 7.75 -8.82 50.40
C PHE A 1022 6.41 -8.16 50.70
N SER A 1023 6.10 -7.89 51.98
CA SER A 1023 4.92 -7.13 52.40
C SER A 1023 4.87 -5.74 51.76
N THR A 1024 6.02 -5.05 51.69
CA THR A 1024 6.16 -3.73 51.05
C THR A 1024 5.98 -3.83 49.54
N ILE A 1025 6.59 -4.83 48.89
CA ILE A 1025 6.43 -5.09 47.45
C ILE A 1025 4.97 -5.46 47.13
N LYS A 1026 4.34 -6.32 47.94
CA LYS A 1026 2.93 -6.72 47.84
C LYS A 1026 2.01 -5.51 47.93
N ARG A 1027 2.20 -4.66 48.94
CA ARG A 1027 1.44 -3.42 49.13
C ARG A 1027 1.53 -2.53 47.89
N GLU A 1028 2.72 -2.39 47.34
CA GLU A 1028 2.99 -1.52 46.20
C GLU A 1028 2.43 -2.06 44.87
N PHE A 1029 2.63 -3.35 44.58
CA PHE A 1029 2.30 -3.92 43.27
C PHE A 1029 0.96 -4.67 43.25
N LEU A 1030 0.63 -5.43 44.29
CA LEU A 1030 -0.64 -6.16 44.38
C LEU A 1030 -1.75 -5.26 44.90
N ASP A 1031 -1.57 -4.58 46.02
CA ASP A 1031 -2.70 -3.87 46.65
C ASP A 1031 -2.97 -2.53 45.96
N ARG A 1032 -1.90 -1.77 45.70
CA ARG A 1032 -2.00 -0.43 45.08
C ARG A 1032 -2.14 -0.49 43.57
N LEU A 1033 -1.32 -1.28 42.86
CA LEU A 1033 -1.35 -1.36 41.39
C LEU A 1033 -2.26 -2.48 40.84
N LYS A 1034 -2.73 -3.41 41.69
CA LYS A 1034 -3.60 -4.54 41.31
C LYS A 1034 -2.97 -5.46 40.26
N PHE A 1035 -1.66 -5.73 40.38
CA PHE A 1035 -0.97 -6.75 39.59
C PHE A 1035 -1.43 -8.17 40.00
N LYS A 1036 -1.14 -9.16 39.15
CA LYS A 1036 -1.44 -10.56 39.48
C LYS A 1036 -0.38 -11.08 40.46
N LYS A 1037 -0.82 -11.73 41.54
CA LYS A 1037 0.02 -12.34 42.58
C LYS A 1037 1.08 -13.27 41.97
N THR A 1038 0.67 -14.21 41.12
CA THR A 1038 1.57 -15.16 40.44
C THR A 1038 2.64 -14.49 39.58
N ALA A 1039 2.26 -13.44 38.83
CA ALA A 1039 3.21 -12.70 38.00
C ALA A 1039 4.27 -11.97 38.84
N LEU A 1040 3.90 -11.45 40.02
CA LEU A 1040 4.85 -10.83 40.93
C LEU A 1040 5.83 -11.86 41.49
N TYR A 1041 5.35 -13.00 42.00
CA TYR A 1041 6.23 -14.07 42.51
C TYR A 1041 7.22 -14.56 41.47
N ASN A 1042 6.74 -14.90 40.27
CA ASN A 1042 7.62 -15.37 39.20
C ASN A 1042 8.67 -14.32 38.85
N TRP A 1043 8.37 -13.03 38.97
CA TRP A 1043 9.36 -11.99 38.67
C TRP A 1043 10.32 -11.67 39.79
N LEU A 1044 9.96 -11.94 41.05
CA LEU A 1044 10.90 -11.81 42.15
C LEU A 1044 11.87 -13.01 42.16
N ASN A 1045 11.38 -14.21 41.85
CA ASN A 1045 12.19 -15.42 41.92
C ASN A 1045 13.10 -15.64 40.69
N TYR A 1046 12.66 -15.27 39.48
CA TYR A 1046 13.39 -15.58 38.23
C TYR A 1046 14.08 -14.36 37.61
N ASN A 1047 14.52 -13.39 38.42
CA ASN A 1047 15.12 -12.17 37.88
C ASN A 1047 16.55 -12.01 38.38
N GLU A 1048 17.50 -12.14 37.47
CA GLU A 1048 18.96 -12.01 37.63
C GLU A 1048 19.45 -10.65 38.19
N LYS A 1049 18.55 -9.75 38.58
CA LYS A 1049 18.90 -8.48 39.22
C LYS A 1049 18.28 -8.32 40.59
N ILE A 1050 17.48 -9.29 41.03
CA ILE A 1050 16.83 -9.33 42.33
C ILE A 1050 17.37 -10.55 43.05
N VAL A 1051 18.10 -10.30 44.13
CA VAL A 1051 18.60 -11.33 45.02
C VAL A 1051 17.58 -11.54 46.12
N THR A 1052 17.28 -12.80 46.41
CA THR A 1052 16.45 -13.18 47.54
C THR A 1052 17.34 -13.25 48.77
N ILE A 1053 17.04 -12.46 49.80
CA ILE A 1053 17.76 -12.55 51.09
C ILE A 1053 17.16 -13.67 51.90
N GLU A 1054 15.83 -13.69 51.96
CA GLU A 1054 15.09 -14.78 52.58
C GLU A 1054 13.83 -15.05 51.76
N LYS A 1055 13.68 -16.30 51.32
CA LYS A 1055 12.62 -16.75 50.40
C LYS A 1055 11.25 -16.30 50.88
N ARG A 1056 10.56 -15.52 50.01
CA ARG A 1056 9.21 -14.94 50.24
C ARG A 1056 9.11 -13.89 51.34
N LYS A 1057 10.23 -13.48 51.94
CA LYS A 1057 10.27 -12.46 52.99
C LYS A 1057 11.00 -11.21 52.53
N GLU A 1058 12.21 -11.32 52.00
CA GLU A 1058 13.05 -10.15 51.69
C GLU A 1058 13.80 -10.27 50.37
N TYR A 1059 13.89 -9.13 49.67
CA TYR A 1059 14.50 -9.02 48.35
C TYR A 1059 15.35 -7.76 48.24
N ILE A 1060 16.48 -7.85 47.56
CA ILE A 1060 17.35 -6.70 47.30
C ILE A 1060 17.79 -6.69 45.84
N HIS A 1061 18.07 -5.50 45.32
CA HIS A 1061 18.63 -5.38 43.97
C HIS A 1061 20.14 -5.66 44.00
N ILE A 1062 20.66 -6.44 43.05
CA ILE A 1062 22.08 -6.87 43.03
C ILE A 1062 23.07 -5.70 43.15
N ALA A 1063 22.79 -4.58 42.46
CA ALA A 1063 23.61 -3.36 42.53
C ALA A 1063 23.76 -2.74 43.93
N ASN A 1064 22.90 -3.12 44.89
CA ASN A 1064 22.90 -2.58 46.24
C ASN A 1064 23.62 -3.51 47.25
N ILE A 1065 24.01 -4.73 46.85
CA ILE A 1065 24.68 -5.69 47.74
C ILE A 1065 26.19 -5.42 47.81
N GLY A 1066 26.77 -4.82 46.77
CA GLY A 1066 28.20 -4.47 46.75
C GLY A 1066 29.14 -5.66 46.52
N ILE A 1067 28.64 -6.74 45.93
CA ILE A 1067 29.43 -7.86 45.42
C ILE A 1067 29.81 -7.55 43.97
N ASN A 1068 31.11 -7.55 43.69
CA ASN A 1068 31.68 -7.53 42.35
C ASN A 1068 32.24 -8.92 42.02
N GLU A 1069 32.72 -9.13 40.80
CA GLU A 1069 33.28 -10.44 40.38
C GLU A 1069 34.41 -10.93 41.29
N LYS A 1070 35.28 -10.03 41.77
CA LYS A 1070 36.35 -10.40 42.73
C LYS A 1070 35.78 -11.02 44.01
N LYS A 1071 34.80 -10.36 44.64
CA LYS A 1071 34.12 -10.89 45.84
C LYS A 1071 33.28 -12.13 45.56
N LYS A 1072 32.77 -12.27 44.33
CA LYS A 1072 32.04 -13.44 43.88
C LYS A 1072 32.97 -14.66 43.79
N ASN A 1073 34.18 -14.48 43.26
CA ASN A 1073 35.20 -15.52 43.21
C ASN A 1073 35.68 -15.88 44.62
N LEU A 1074 35.93 -14.89 45.49
CA LEU A 1074 36.25 -15.18 46.90
C LEU A 1074 35.16 -16.01 47.58
N LEU A 1075 33.88 -15.72 47.34
CA LEU A 1075 32.80 -16.56 47.86
C LEU A 1075 32.86 -17.98 47.29
N PHE A 1076 33.17 -18.13 46.01
CA PHE A 1076 33.31 -19.43 45.38
C PHE A 1076 34.47 -20.23 45.99
N ASP A 1077 35.64 -19.62 46.12
CA ASP A 1077 36.83 -20.24 46.70
C ASP A 1077 36.56 -20.70 48.14
N LEU A 1078 35.85 -19.90 48.94
CA LEU A 1078 35.41 -20.29 50.28
C LEU A 1078 34.48 -21.52 50.28
N ILE A 1079 33.56 -21.61 49.32
CA ILE A 1079 32.66 -22.76 49.21
C ILE A 1079 33.44 -24.01 48.78
N VAL A 1080 34.38 -23.87 47.85
CA VAL A 1080 35.26 -24.96 47.40
C VAL A 1080 36.09 -25.49 48.57
N GLU A 1081 36.77 -24.60 49.30
CA GLU A 1081 37.55 -24.95 50.50
C GLU A 1081 36.68 -25.63 51.56
N SER A 1082 35.44 -25.16 51.75
CA SER A 1082 34.51 -25.77 52.69
C SER A 1082 34.08 -27.19 52.26
N ILE A 1083 33.98 -27.46 50.95
CA ILE A 1083 33.69 -28.80 50.43
C ILE A 1083 34.91 -29.71 50.59
N GLU A 1084 36.11 -29.23 50.28
CA GLU A 1084 37.37 -29.98 50.39
C GLU A 1084 37.69 -30.36 51.84
N ASN A 1085 37.40 -29.48 52.78
CA ASN A 1085 37.54 -29.74 54.22
C ASN A 1085 36.40 -30.60 54.80
N SER A 1086 35.37 -30.93 54.00
CA SER A 1086 34.27 -31.78 54.44
C SER A 1086 34.60 -33.27 54.25
N ASN A 1087 34.39 -34.08 55.30
CA ASN A 1087 34.59 -35.53 55.21
C ASN A 1087 33.59 -36.25 54.28
N ASN A 1088 32.50 -35.57 53.90
CA ASN A 1088 31.37 -36.17 53.21
C ASN A 1088 31.35 -35.90 51.69
N TYR A 1089 32.34 -35.17 51.13
CA TYR A 1089 32.39 -34.74 49.73
C TYR A 1089 31.21 -33.86 49.27
N TYR A 1090 30.39 -33.40 50.23
CA TYR A 1090 29.31 -32.44 50.07
C TYR A 1090 29.18 -31.65 51.37
N ILE A 1091 28.62 -30.45 51.29
CA ILE A 1091 28.36 -29.61 52.45
C ILE A 1091 26.98 -28.96 52.39
N SER A 1092 26.35 -28.77 53.55
CA SER A 1092 25.15 -27.93 53.64
C SER A 1092 25.55 -26.46 53.67
N LEU A 1093 24.90 -25.61 52.88
CA LEU A 1093 25.11 -24.16 52.93
C LEU A 1093 24.86 -23.54 54.31
N LYS A 1094 24.07 -24.19 55.18
CA LYS A 1094 23.93 -23.72 56.56
C LYS A 1094 25.19 -23.97 57.36
N GLU A 1095 25.83 -25.12 57.19
CA GLU A 1095 27.09 -25.44 57.86
C GLU A 1095 28.15 -24.42 57.50
N VAL A 1096 28.29 -24.08 56.20
CA VAL A 1096 29.22 -23.03 55.75
C VAL A 1096 28.93 -21.68 56.42
N ILE A 1097 27.66 -21.29 56.56
CA ILE A 1097 27.30 -19.99 57.18
C ILE A 1097 27.57 -19.97 58.69
N PHE A 1098 27.43 -21.11 59.37
CA PHE A 1098 27.60 -21.22 60.82
C PHE A 1098 29.02 -21.56 61.24
N ASP A 1099 29.90 -21.91 60.30
CA ASP A 1099 31.32 -22.10 60.58
C ASP A 1099 31.96 -20.76 60.98
N LYS A 1100 32.51 -20.74 62.22
CA LYS A 1100 33.16 -19.56 62.78
C LYS A 1100 34.51 -19.27 62.12
N ASN A 1101 35.09 -20.26 61.45
CA ASN A 1101 36.39 -20.14 60.78
C ASN A 1101 36.26 -19.55 59.37
N VAL A 1102 35.04 -19.38 58.85
CA VAL A 1102 34.78 -18.88 57.49
C VAL A 1102 34.51 -17.37 57.50
N GLU A 1103 35.46 -16.58 57.00
CA GLU A 1103 35.28 -15.14 56.81
C GLU A 1103 34.64 -14.80 55.46
N PHE A 1104 33.32 -14.55 55.48
CA PHE A 1104 32.61 -14.16 54.26
C PHE A 1104 32.98 -12.75 53.76
N PRO A 1105 32.98 -12.52 52.43
CA PRO A 1105 33.27 -11.21 51.86
C PRO A 1105 32.24 -10.16 52.30
N LYS A 1106 32.73 -8.98 52.71
CA LYS A 1106 31.89 -7.88 53.20
C LYS A 1106 30.86 -7.42 52.17
N VAL A 1107 29.59 -7.40 52.56
CA VAL A 1107 28.45 -6.90 51.77
C VAL A 1107 27.98 -5.53 52.27
N LYS A 1108 27.37 -4.73 51.39
CA LYS A 1108 26.83 -3.39 51.71
C LYS A 1108 25.51 -3.49 52.48
N ASN A 1109 25.10 -2.37 53.10
CA ASN A 1109 23.85 -2.22 53.85
C ASN A 1109 23.73 -3.11 55.09
N ASN A 1110 24.86 -3.42 55.74
CA ASN A 1110 24.93 -4.25 56.96
C ASN A 1110 24.20 -5.59 56.81
N LEU A 1111 24.22 -6.16 55.60
CA LEU A 1111 23.60 -7.44 55.34
C LEU A 1111 24.45 -8.56 55.93
N LYS A 1112 23.76 -9.58 56.43
CA LYS A 1112 24.39 -10.87 56.76
C LYS A 1112 24.19 -11.82 55.57
N TRP A 1113 25.15 -12.72 55.37
CA TRP A 1113 25.01 -13.78 54.39
C TRP A 1113 23.89 -14.74 54.82
N THR A 1114 23.11 -15.17 53.84
CA THR A 1114 22.04 -16.16 54.00
C THR A 1114 22.20 -17.24 52.95
N THR A 1115 21.63 -18.42 53.19
CA THR A 1115 21.71 -19.54 52.23
C THR A 1115 21.14 -19.14 50.87
N ASP A 1116 20.01 -18.42 50.84
CA ASP A 1116 19.40 -17.92 49.59
C ASP A 1116 20.30 -16.93 48.84
N MET A 1117 21.06 -16.09 49.56
CA MET A 1117 22.03 -15.18 48.94
C MET A 1117 23.22 -15.95 48.35
N ILE A 1118 23.79 -16.90 49.10
CA ILE A 1118 24.91 -17.72 48.62
C ILE A 1118 24.47 -18.47 47.36
N LYS A 1119 23.35 -19.21 47.43
CA LYS A 1119 22.75 -19.92 46.28
C LYS A 1119 22.65 -19.02 45.06
N TYR A 1120 22.10 -17.82 45.22
CA TYR A 1120 21.95 -16.90 44.09
C TYR A 1120 23.27 -16.58 43.39
N PHE A 1121 24.38 -16.46 44.14
CA PHE A 1121 25.68 -16.18 43.56
C PHE A 1121 26.35 -17.43 43.00
N ILE A 1122 26.24 -18.57 43.68
CA ILE A 1122 26.89 -19.83 43.28
C ILE A 1122 26.12 -20.62 42.20
N ASP A 1123 24.82 -20.37 42.05
CA ASP A 1123 23.97 -21.02 41.04
C ASP A 1123 24.48 -20.72 39.62
N GLY A 1124 24.77 -21.80 38.89
CA GLY A 1124 25.34 -21.76 37.54
C GLY A 1124 26.84 -21.46 37.47
N PHE A 1125 27.58 -21.53 38.58
CA PHE A 1125 29.04 -21.60 38.49
C PHE A 1125 29.47 -22.96 37.92
N PRO A 1126 30.41 -22.99 36.95
CA PRO A 1126 30.95 -24.25 36.44
C PRO A 1126 31.62 -25.06 37.54
N GLY A 1127 31.37 -26.37 37.62
CA GLY A 1127 32.04 -27.27 38.54
C GLY A 1127 31.35 -27.46 39.89
N LEU A 1128 30.26 -26.75 40.19
CA LEU A 1128 29.46 -26.98 41.41
C LEU A 1128 28.04 -27.43 41.08
N LEU A 1129 27.57 -28.44 41.81
CA LEU A 1129 26.21 -28.96 41.75
C LEU A 1129 25.45 -28.58 43.02
N LEU A 1130 24.26 -28.01 42.86
CA LEU A 1130 23.34 -27.73 43.97
C LEU A 1130 22.21 -28.74 43.98
N LEU A 1131 22.00 -29.41 45.13
CA LEU A 1131 21.01 -30.46 45.28
C LEU A 1131 20.07 -30.24 46.48
N GLY A 1132 18.94 -30.94 46.44
CA GLY A 1132 17.95 -30.98 47.51
C GLY A 1132 16.80 -29.99 47.31
N TYR A 1133 15.77 -30.10 48.15
CA TYR A 1133 14.49 -29.39 47.95
C TYR A 1133 14.61 -27.85 47.82
N ASN A 1134 15.64 -27.27 48.44
CA ASN A 1134 15.94 -25.85 48.42
C ASN A 1134 17.31 -25.55 47.82
N ASP A 1135 17.98 -26.51 47.15
CA ASP A 1135 19.33 -26.34 46.64
C ASP A 1135 20.33 -26.00 47.76
N GLU A 1136 20.21 -26.70 48.91
CA GLU A 1136 20.99 -26.43 50.15
C GLU A 1136 22.26 -27.28 50.26
N ILE A 1137 22.35 -28.38 49.52
CA ILE A 1137 23.55 -29.21 49.46
C ILE A 1137 24.41 -28.76 48.27
N VAL A 1138 25.71 -28.58 48.50
CA VAL A 1138 26.70 -28.25 47.48
C VAL A 1138 27.76 -29.33 47.41
N LEU A 1139 28.15 -29.71 46.20
CA LEU A 1139 29.23 -30.64 45.91
C LEU A 1139 29.85 -30.31 44.54
N PHE A 1140 30.98 -30.91 44.19
CA PHE A 1140 31.56 -30.77 42.86
C PHE A 1140 30.74 -31.53 41.80
N GLU A 1141 30.63 -30.97 40.60
CA GLU A 1141 30.06 -31.68 39.43
C GLU A 1141 30.87 -32.94 39.12
N ASP A 1142 32.20 -32.83 39.10
CA ASP A 1142 33.14 -33.95 38.90
C ASP A 1142 33.57 -34.56 40.24
N ASN A 1143 32.61 -35.01 41.06
CA ASN A 1143 32.92 -35.65 42.33
C ASN A 1143 33.29 -37.13 42.15
N THR A 1144 34.19 -37.64 43.01
CA THR A 1144 34.69 -39.02 43.01
C THR A 1144 33.60 -40.09 43.20
N ARG A 1145 32.43 -39.69 43.72
CA ARG A 1145 31.27 -40.55 43.96
C ARG A 1145 30.27 -40.54 42.80
N ASN A 1146 30.57 -39.81 41.72
CA ASN A 1146 29.75 -39.68 40.51
C ASN A 1146 28.28 -39.28 40.77
N ILE A 1147 28.06 -38.43 41.78
CA ILE A 1147 26.74 -37.90 42.13
C ILE A 1147 26.39 -36.77 41.15
N GLN A 1148 25.45 -37.00 40.24
CA GLN A 1148 25.05 -36.02 39.21
C GLN A 1148 23.61 -35.52 39.40
N SER A 1149 22.86 -36.11 40.33
CA SER A 1149 21.45 -35.81 40.55
C SER A 1149 21.01 -36.03 41.99
N GLU A 1150 19.84 -35.51 42.33
CA GLU A 1150 19.21 -35.73 43.64
C GLU A 1150 18.94 -37.22 43.91
N GLN A 1151 18.71 -38.02 42.85
CA GLN A 1151 18.54 -39.45 42.95
C GLN A 1151 19.85 -40.17 43.27
N ASP A 1152 20.93 -39.78 42.60
CA ASP A 1152 22.26 -40.34 42.87
C ASP A 1152 22.69 -40.01 44.30
N PHE A 1153 22.36 -38.81 44.77
CA PHE A 1153 22.62 -38.40 46.15
C PHE A 1153 21.84 -39.25 47.15
N ILE A 1154 20.54 -39.51 46.92
CA ILE A 1154 19.76 -40.40 47.80
C ILE A 1154 20.32 -41.83 47.78
N TYR A 1155 20.69 -42.35 46.60
CA TYR A 1155 21.30 -43.67 46.48
C TYR A 1155 22.61 -43.75 47.29
N TYR A 1156 23.52 -42.81 47.06
CA TYR A 1156 24.79 -42.69 47.78
C TYR A 1156 24.55 -42.60 49.29
N PHE A 1157 23.64 -41.72 49.71
CA PHE A 1157 23.35 -41.50 51.12
C PHE A 1157 22.80 -42.75 51.81
N VAL A 1158 21.91 -43.51 51.13
CA VAL A 1158 21.38 -44.77 51.65
C VAL A 1158 22.44 -45.86 51.67
N LYS A 1159 23.29 -45.93 50.64
CA LYS A 1159 24.37 -46.92 50.53
C LYS A 1159 25.41 -46.77 51.63
N GLU A 1160 25.93 -45.55 51.83
CA GLU A 1160 27.04 -45.34 52.78
C GLU A 1160 26.61 -45.26 54.24
N ASN A 1161 25.40 -44.72 54.53
CA ASN A 1161 24.99 -44.48 55.93
C ASN A 1161 24.09 -45.58 56.52
N PHE A 1162 23.58 -46.47 55.67
CA PHE A 1162 22.62 -47.50 56.08
C PHE A 1162 22.83 -48.83 55.34
N ASP A 1163 24.03 -49.07 54.82
CA ASP A 1163 24.39 -50.29 54.10
C ASP A 1163 23.40 -50.67 52.98
N GLY A 1164 22.82 -49.65 52.34
CA GLY A 1164 21.88 -49.81 51.23
C GLY A 1164 20.42 -50.08 51.60
N HIS A 1165 20.05 -50.16 52.89
CA HIS A 1165 18.67 -50.39 53.34
C HIS A 1165 18.28 -49.49 54.52
N VAL A 1166 17.13 -48.80 54.43
CA VAL A 1166 16.68 -47.93 55.53
C VAL A 1166 15.16 -47.76 55.59
N ARG A 1167 14.60 -47.71 56.80
CA ARG A 1167 13.20 -47.29 57.01
C ARG A 1167 13.00 -45.84 56.58
N ILE A 1168 11.97 -45.56 55.78
CA ILE A 1168 11.65 -44.23 55.23
C ILE A 1168 11.60 -43.15 56.32
N LYS A 1169 11.04 -43.47 57.50
CA LYS A 1169 11.00 -42.53 58.63
C LYS A 1169 12.40 -42.13 59.11
N ARG A 1170 13.33 -43.09 59.19
CA ARG A 1170 14.73 -42.86 59.57
C ARG A 1170 15.45 -42.07 58.48
N LEU A 1171 15.27 -42.45 57.21
CA LEU A 1171 15.84 -41.70 56.08
C LEU A 1171 15.36 -40.24 56.04
N ILE A 1172 14.06 -40.00 56.24
CA ILE A 1172 13.52 -38.63 56.30
C ILE A 1172 14.13 -37.84 57.45
N LYS A 1173 14.36 -38.47 58.61
CA LYS A 1173 14.99 -37.82 59.76
C LYS A 1173 16.41 -37.39 59.42
N GLU A 1174 17.22 -38.28 58.83
CA GLU A 1174 18.63 -37.98 58.51
C GLU A 1174 18.76 -37.01 57.33
N LEU A 1175 17.98 -37.16 56.25
CA LEU A 1175 17.97 -36.19 55.13
C LEU A 1175 17.50 -34.79 55.55
N ARG A 1176 16.70 -34.67 56.62
CA ARG A 1176 16.35 -33.36 57.21
C ARG A 1176 17.49 -32.77 58.02
N LYS A 1177 18.32 -33.58 58.70
CA LYS A 1177 19.45 -33.07 59.48
C LYS A 1177 20.47 -32.37 58.60
N ILE A 1178 20.69 -32.90 57.40
CA ILE A 1178 21.56 -32.30 56.38
C ILE A 1178 20.83 -31.32 55.45
N ASP A 1179 19.59 -30.92 55.77
CA ASP A 1179 18.80 -29.95 54.98
C ASP A 1179 18.48 -30.32 53.52
N PHE A 1180 18.68 -31.57 53.12
CA PHE A 1180 18.34 -32.06 51.79
C PHE A 1180 16.81 -32.03 51.53
N ILE A 1181 15.98 -32.23 52.57
CA ILE A 1181 14.51 -32.10 52.50
C ILE A 1181 13.93 -31.33 53.70
N ILE A 1182 12.78 -30.67 53.51
CA ILE A 1182 12.09 -29.94 54.60
C ILE A 1182 11.16 -30.84 55.42
N LYS A 1183 10.25 -31.58 54.76
CA LYS A 1183 9.21 -32.37 55.44
C LYS A 1183 9.15 -33.82 54.98
N SER A 1184 9.17 -34.06 53.69
CA SER A 1184 9.04 -35.41 53.15
C SER A 1184 9.79 -35.50 51.84
N ILE A 1185 10.26 -36.70 51.52
CA ILE A 1185 10.82 -37.03 50.21
C ILE A 1185 9.77 -36.71 49.13
N PRO A 1186 10.04 -35.78 48.20
CA PRO A 1186 9.17 -35.45 47.07
C PRO A 1186 8.69 -36.68 46.29
N LYS A 1187 7.44 -36.65 45.79
CA LYS A 1187 6.82 -37.78 45.09
C LYS A 1187 7.62 -38.22 43.85
N ASN A 1188 8.25 -37.28 43.16
CA ASN A 1188 9.09 -37.51 42.00
C ASN A 1188 10.31 -38.39 42.30
N TYR A 1189 10.84 -38.40 43.53
CA TYR A 1189 11.90 -39.32 43.91
C TYR A 1189 11.36 -40.73 44.19
N LYS A 1190 10.07 -40.85 44.57
CA LYS A 1190 9.42 -42.13 44.86
C LYS A 1190 8.94 -42.90 43.63
N THR A 1191 8.50 -42.18 42.59
CA THR A 1191 7.81 -42.79 41.43
C THR A 1191 8.73 -43.15 40.26
N TYR A 1192 10.06 -43.07 40.44
CA TYR A 1192 11.00 -43.26 39.34
C TYR A 1192 11.28 -44.76 39.09
N THR A 1193 10.60 -45.34 38.11
CA THR A 1193 10.61 -46.78 37.82
C THR A 1193 11.96 -47.34 37.33
N LYS A 1194 12.88 -46.49 36.87
CA LYS A 1194 14.26 -46.84 36.49
C LYS A 1194 15.32 -46.56 37.57
N GLY A 1195 14.92 -46.24 38.80
CA GLY A 1195 15.83 -45.72 39.84
C GLY A 1195 16.86 -46.72 40.37
N LEU A 1196 17.94 -46.21 40.96
CA LEU A 1196 19.01 -46.93 41.65
C LEU A 1196 18.56 -47.58 42.97
N TYR A 1197 17.36 -47.22 43.45
CA TYR A 1197 16.74 -47.71 44.68
C TYR A 1197 15.22 -47.84 44.49
N GLU A 1198 14.57 -48.57 45.39
CA GLU A 1198 13.14 -48.85 45.40
C GLU A 1198 12.53 -48.48 46.76
N PHE A 1199 11.37 -47.80 46.75
CA PHE A 1199 10.56 -47.59 47.95
C PHE A 1199 9.55 -48.73 48.09
N ARG A 1200 9.63 -49.52 49.17
CA ARG A 1200 8.70 -50.60 49.49
C ARG A 1200 8.02 -50.32 50.82
N GLU A 1201 6.70 -50.16 50.82
CA GLU A 1201 5.85 -49.87 52.00
C GLU A 1201 6.41 -48.77 52.93
N ASN A 1202 7.30 -49.13 53.86
CA ASN A 1202 7.93 -48.28 54.86
C ASN A 1202 9.47 -48.18 54.76
N GLU A 1203 10.08 -48.72 53.71
CA GLU A 1203 11.53 -48.86 53.56
C GLU A 1203 12.04 -48.40 52.18
N VAL A 1204 13.33 -48.11 52.11
CA VAL A 1204 14.08 -47.75 50.90
C VAL A 1204 15.23 -48.71 50.78
N ILE A 1205 15.34 -49.39 49.63
CA ILE A 1205 16.36 -50.41 49.38
C ILE A 1205 17.06 -50.08 48.07
N ILE A 1206 18.40 -50.01 48.05
CA ILE A 1206 19.15 -49.89 46.80
C ILE A 1206 19.01 -51.17 45.98
N LYS A 1207 18.92 -51.03 44.65
CA LYS A 1207 18.66 -52.19 43.77
C LYS A 1207 19.82 -53.19 43.73
N ASP A 1208 21.03 -52.74 44.02
CA ASP A 1208 22.22 -53.61 44.06
C ASP A 1208 22.02 -54.75 45.06
N LEU A 1209 21.41 -54.49 46.22
CA LEU A 1209 21.09 -55.50 47.23
C LEU A 1209 19.94 -56.43 46.83
N LEU A 1210 19.03 -55.96 45.98
CA LEU A 1210 17.87 -56.74 45.52
C LEU A 1210 18.27 -57.78 44.47
N ASN A 1211 19.36 -57.55 43.73
CA ASN A 1211 19.84 -58.44 42.68
C ASN A 1211 20.68 -59.61 43.22
N VAL A 1212 21.23 -59.52 44.44
CA VAL A 1212 22.05 -60.59 45.07
C VAL A 1212 21.21 -61.81 45.49
N LYS A 1213 19.87 -61.68 45.61
CA LYS A 1213 18.97 -62.81 45.92
C LYS A 1213 18.45 -63.58 44.69
N LYS A 1214 18.90 -63.24 43.48
CA LYS A 1214 18.51 -63.91 42.21
C LYS A 1214 19.66 -64.63 41.49
N SER A 1215 20.89 -64.47 41.98
CA SER A 1215 22.02 -65.36 41.77
C SER A 1215 22.14 -66.28 42.98
#